data_AF-A0A967U2M1-F1
#
_entry.id   AF-A0A967U2M1-F1
#
_cell.length_a   1.000
_cell.length_b   1.000
_cell.length_c   1.000
_cell.angle_alpha   90.00
_cell.angle_beta   90.00
_cell.angle_gamma   90.00
#
_symmetry.space_group_name_H-M   'P 1'
#
loop_
_entity.id
_entity.type
_entity.pdbx_description
1 polymer ?
#
loop_
_entity_poly.entity_id
_entity_poly.type
_entity_poly.pdbx_seq_one_letter_code
_entity_poly.pdbx_strand_id
1 'polypeptide(L)'
;MIFLLLNFYIVVSHYLFISRSGIKSLRDKIISISITLSCQIILTQTILGSFALLTPGYLAVFNIIISTTLVSLYFFKSRQHNHFFINEDIKAINSFLPNIFTPYNLFVSLLSIIAAIWIIIAAFLLPPRGVDDLVYHLPAIFEYIKSQEIFLLPTNFAVHFAFPMNAELLFMLPLNYIKSTTSLGLTQFIYSIIGMFAVFGLARTLKISAKISYFCSHLFFLTPLVLLQSGSGYIGIIISVFIFLSLYQLVRLYESQNRVHLFLFGMSAGLMIGMKYTLFLNLFMFFILLAPLLLKRSRLEISVLLLIILSCCCYWYIRNLAYFGDPVYPLLSPEAIHLKLPKTAGFYTQLADLYTKIKLLFTTDDGIGSLHGGYGLYFWSAAVPAWIYLFIRCLKTNIQNRTTEIIIWSQLLIGIAIIILIPVDRIKFQARYFLFVIGIGSLAIGSIISHFRYKTYQIGIIILCCVSALFSLTQLAISQLPSYSIDIPIKDKINKADYAKLRYIRLSSSMNSMGFLWETLDFTTRHHEKGLNVYFAMSYYPFAASFYGSKLQNRVWNFDRNNENMPDAFLFFESAPSRIKYIKRKFTSAQLMSNHDYELVDRSGYSYFFLNKKFLADDSAIYNSLLEHYKRYFINEIESAKLLVPYLDKDTPVITSHYIGFGLRYLKYTNIINNEIYTLPVGKEKEFINILDSKNFYTINKFIENHEASVKHKFNFNKESIALILNQ
;
A
#
# COMPACT_ATOMS: atom_id res chain seq x y z
N MET A 1 -3.36 10.30 -21.20
CA MET A 1 -4.27 9.89 -22.29
C MET A 1 -4.05 8.45 -22.74
N ILE A 2 -2.84 8.08 -23.20
CA ILE A 2 -2.51 6.72 -23.69
C ILE A 2 -2.91 5.62 -22.69
N PHE A 3 -2.53 5.77 -21.42
CA PHE A 3 -2.91 4.82 -20.36
C PHE A 3 -4.42 4.55 -20.27
N LEU A 4 -5.24 5.60 -20.34
CA LEU A 4 -6.70 5.47 -20.23
C LEU A 4 -7.30 4.79 -21.46
N LEU A 5 -6.85 5.17 -22.66
CA LEU A 5 -7.32 4.57 -23.92
C LEU A 5 -6.93 3.08 -24.02
N LEU A 6 -5.70 2.74 -23.61
CA LEU A 6 -5.25 1.35 -23.56
C LEU A 6 -6.12 0.51 -22.62
N ASN A 7 -6.31 0.96 -21.38
CA ASN A 7 -7.13 0.22 -20.42
C ASN A 7 -8.59 0.12 -20.85
N PHE A 8 -9.14 1.17 -21.46
CA PHE A 8 -10.48 1.11 -22.04
C PHE A 8 -10.58 0.05 -23.15
N TYR A 9 -9.60 -0.01 -24.05
CA TYR A 9 -9.54 -1.03 -25.10
C TYR A 9 -9.45 -2.45 -24.52
N ILE A 10 -8.61 -2.64 -23.49
CA ILE A 10 -8.51 -3.92 -22.78
C ILE A 10 -9.88 -4.29 -22.19
N VAL A 11 -10.55 -3.40 -21.45
CA VAL A 11 -11.89 -3.63 -20.88
C VAL A 11 -12.91 -4.05 -21.95
N VAL A 12 -12.97 -3.31 -23.07
CA VAL A 12 -13.90 -3.60 -24.17
C VAL A 12 -13.59 -4.97 -24.80
N SER A 13 -12.31 -5.30 -25.02
CA SER A 13 -11.91 -6.59 -25.60
C SER A 13 -12.37 -7.78 -24.75
N HIS A 14 -12.21 -7.69 -23.43
CA HIS A 14 -12.66 -8.73 -22.49
C HIS A 14 -14.18 -8.78 -22.39
N TYR A 15 -14.88 -7.64 -22.41
CA TYR A 15 -16.34 -7.60 -22.43
C TYR A 15 -16.92 -8.35 -23.64
N LEU A 16 -16.38 -8.11 -24.83
CA LEU A 16 -16.80 -8.80 -26.06
C LEU A 16 -16.52 -10.30 -25.99
N PHE A 17 -15.33 -10.68 -25.53
CA PHE A 17 -14.94 -12.09 -25.40
C PHE A 17 -15.80 -12.86 -24.38
N ILE A 18 -16.01 -12.29 -23.19
CA ILE A 18 -16.82 -12.88 -22.13
C ILE A 18 -18.29 -12.98 -22.52
N SER A 19 -18.84 -11.97 -23.19
CA SER A 19 -20.23 -11.98 -23.68
C SER A 19 -20.51 -13.15 -24.62
N ARG A 20 -19.47 -13.70 -25.26
CA ARG A 20 -19.55 -14.88 -26.13
C ARG A 20 -19.30 -16.22 -25.42
N SER A 21 -18.81 -16.21 -24.19
CA SER A 21 -18.36 -17.41 -23.46
C SER A 21 -19.52 -18.18 -22.78
N GLY A 22 -20.76 -18.02 -23.25
CA GLY A 22 -21.94 -18.61 -22.62
C GLY A 22 -22.38 -17.91 -21.32
N ILE A 23 -21.75 -16.79 -20.97
CA ILE A 23 -22.10 -15.96 -19.82
C ILE A 23 -23.16 -14.94 -20.22
N LYS A 24 -24.41 -15.17 -19.81
CA LYS A 24 -25.54 -14.33 -20.22
C LYS A 24 -25.75 -13.11 -19.34
N SER A 25 -25.72 -13.27 -18.01
CA SER A 25 -26.11 -12.18 -17.10
C SER A 25 -25.03 -11.11 -16.99
N LEU A 26 -25.41 -9.83 -17.00
CA LEU A 26 -24.50 -8.69 -16.83
C LEU A 26 -23.61 -8.80 -15.59
N ARG A 27 -24.19 -9.25 -14.47
CA ARG A 27 -23.47 -9.51 -13.22
C ARG A 27 -22.35 -10.55 -13.41
N ASP A 28 -22.65 -11.68 -14.04
CA ASP A 28 -21.64 -12.71 -14.31
C ASP A 28 -20.55 -12.15 -15.25
N LYS A 29 -20.91 -11.33 -16.24
CA LYS A 29 -19.96 -10.68 -17.15
C LYS A 29 -19.00 -9.75 -16.39
N ILE A 30 -19.52 -8.82 -15.59
CA ILE A 30 -18.71 -7.85 -14.83
C ILE A 30 -17.66 -8.58 -13.95
N ILE A 31 -18.09 -9.60 -13.19
CA ILE A 31 -17.19 -10.37 -12.32
C ILE A 31 -16.13 -11.11 -13.14
N SER A 32 -16.53 -11.73 -14.26
CA SER A 32 -15.61 -12.50 -15.11
C SER A 32 -14.61 -11.60 -15.84
N ILE A 33 -15.03 -10.40 -16.25
CA ILE A 33 -14.17 -9.36 -16.83
C ILE A 33 -13.14 -8.92 -15.80
N SER A 34 -13.53 -8.65 -14.54
CA SER A 34 -12.58 -8.29 -13.49
C SER A 34 -11.46 -9.33 -13.30
N ILE A 35 -11.79 -10.64 -13.36
CA ILE A 35 -10.80 -11.72 -13.26
C ILE A 35 -9.84 -11.70 -14.47
N THR A 36 -10.41 -11.68 -15.67
CA THR A 36 -9.65 -11.82 -16.93
C THR A 36 -8.79 -10.60 -17.25
N LEU A 37 -9.27 -9.39 -16.93
CA LEU A 37 -8.49 -8.16 -17.01
C LEU A 37 -7.26 -8.21 -16.09
N SER A 38 -7.49 -8.57 -14.83
CA SER A 38 -6.40 -8.67 -13.85
C SER A 38 -5.38 -9.72 -14.26
N CYS A 39 -5.85 -10.85 -14.81
CA CYS A 39 -4.99 -11.90 -15.33
C CYS A 39 -4.11 -11.38 -16.47
N GLN A 40 -4.68 -10.70 -17.47
CA GLN A 40 -3.90 -10.12 -18.57
C GLN A 40 -2.86 -9.12 -18.05
N ILE A 41 -3.23 -8.22 -17.14
CA ILE A 41 -2.34 -7.21 -16.56
C ILE A 41 -1.17 -7.87 -15.81
N ILE A 42 -1.46 -8.87 -14.98
CA ILE A 42 -0.44 -9.54 -14.17
C ILE A 42 0.49 -10.39 -15.05
N LEU A 43 -0.06 -11.19 -15.96
CA LEU A 43 0.74 -12.07 -16.81
C LEU A 43 1.62 -11.28 -17.78
N THR A 44 1.11 -10.22 -18.41
CA THR A 44 1.91 -9.42 -19.35
C THR A 44 3.11 -8.76 -18.66
N GLN A 45 2.90 -8.21 -17.46
CA GLN A 45 3.98 -7.63 -16.67
C GLN A 45 4.97 -8.69 -16.16
N THR A 46 4.47 -9.85 -15.73
CA THR A 46 5.33 -10.96 -15.26
C THR A 46 6.21 -11.50 -16.40
N ILE A 47 5.61 -11.75 -17.57
CA ILE A 47 6.33 -12.27 -18.74
C ILE A 47 7.37 -11.25 -19.20
N LEU A 48 6.99 -10.00 -19.47
CA LEU A 48 7.94 -8.99 -19.95
C LEU A 48 9.02 -8.68 -18.90
N GLY A 49 8.66 -8.62 -17.62
CA GLY A 49 9.59 -8.41 -16.53
C GLY A 49 10.60 -9.54 -16.37
N SER A 50 10.21 -10.79 -16.66
CA SER A 50 11.12 -11.95 -16.62
C SER A 50 12.22 -11.89 -17.69
N PHE A 51 11.99 -11.14 -18.77
CA PHE A 51 12.93 -10.97 -19.89
C PHE A 51 13.60 -9.59 -19.90
N ALA A 52 13.46 -8.79 -18.83
CA ALA A 52 13.94 -7.39 -18.78
C ALA A 52 13.38 -6.50 -19.91
N LEU A 53 12.15 -6.76 -20.35
CA LEU A 53 11.45 -6.04 -21.42
C LEU A 53 10.24 -5.25 -20.90
N LEU A 54 10.19 -4.90 -19.61
CA LEU A 54 9.04 -4.26 -18.96
C LEU A 54 8.85 -2.77 -19.30
N THR A 55 9.22 -2.36 -20.51
CA THR A 55 9.06 -0.97 -20.95
C THR A 55 7.59 -0.62 -21.17
N PRO A 56 7.17 0.64 -20.93
CA PRO A 56 5.80 1.06 -21.20
C PRO A 56 5.37 0.81 -22.66
N GLY A 57 6.32 0.89 -23.60
CA GLY A 57 6.09 0.59 -25.02
C GLY A 57 5.79 -0.89 -25.27
N TYR A 58 6.66 -1.78 -24.81
CA TYR A 58 6.44 -3.23 -24.96
C TYR A 58 5.21 -3.71 -24.20
N LEU A 59 4.97 -3.18 -22.99
CA LEU A 59 3.78 -3.48 -22.21
C LEU A 59 2.50 -3.07 -22.95
N ALA A 60 2.48 -1.88 -23.57
CA ALA A 60 1.32 -1.42 -24.35
C ALA A 60 1.10 -2.31 -25.58
N VAL A 61 2.14 -2.56 -26.37
CA VAL A 61 2.05 -3.40 -27.58
C VAL A 61 1.57 -4.80 -27.24
N PHE A 62 2.14 -5.43 -26.20
CA PHE A 62 1.78 -6.80 -25.84
C PHE A 62 0.33 -6.90 -25.33
N ASN A 63 -0.13 -5.92 -24.55
CA ASN A 63 -1.53 -5.85 -24.14
C ASN A 63 -2.48 -5.61 -25.34
N ILE A 64 -2.10 -4.76 -26.30
CA ILE A 64 -2.87 -4.55 -27.52
C ILE A 64 -2.97 -5.85 -28.32
N ILE A 65 -1.88 -6.58 -28.52
CA ILE A 65 -1.88 -7.85 -29.27
C ILE A 65 -2.86 -8.85 -28.65
N ILE A 66 -2.84 -9.02 -27.32
CA ILE A 66 -3.76 -9.91 -26.62
C ILE A 66 -5.20 -9.43 -26.81
N SER A 67 -5.47 -8.15 -26.56
CA SER A 67 -6.81 -7.57 -26.69
C SER A 67 -7.36 -7.63 -28.12
N THR A 68 -6.53 -7.37 -29.13
CA THR A 68 -6.89 -7.53 -30.54
C THR A 68 -7.17 -8.99 -30.87
N THR A 69 -6.38 -9.93 -30.35
CA THR A 69 -6.65 -11.36 -30.52
C THR A 69 -8.01 -11.75 -29.94
N LEU A 70 -8.37 -11.26 -28.75
CA LEU A 70 -9.68 -11.51 -28.14
C LEU A 70 -10.83 -10.94 -28.99
N VAL A 71 -10.66 -9.73 -29.52
CA VAL A 71 -11.63 -9.09 -30.43
C VAL A 71 -11.74 -9.88 -31.75
N SER A 72 -10.63 -10.31 -32.33
CA SER A 72 -10.61 -11.15 -33.53
C SER A 72 -11.33 -12.48 -33.28
N LEU A 73 -11.05 -13.18 -32.18
CA LEU A 73 -11.75 -14.41 -31.81
C LEU A 73 -13.27 -14.22 -31.65
N TYR A 74 -13.69 -13.03 -31.20
CA TYR A 74 -15.10 -12.65 -31.16
C TYR A 74 -15.71 -12.55 -32.57
N PHE A 75 -15.04 -11.86 -33.51
CA PHE A 75 -15.55 -11.64 -34.88
C PHE A 75 -15.39 -12.84 -35.83
N PHE A 76 -14.28 -13.58 -35.78
CA PHE A 76 -14.02 -14.74 -36.65
C PHE A 76 -15.10 -15.82 -36.57
N LYS A 77 -15.78 -15.93 -35.42
CA LYS A 77 -16.85 -16.90 -35.23
C LYS A 77 -18.27 -16.31 -35.45
N SER A 78 -18.47 -15.06 -35.91
CA SER A 78 -19.82 -14.49 -36.12
C SER A 78 -19.91 -13.46 -37.25
N ARG A 79 -20.70 -13.79 -38.28
CA ARG A 79 -21.33 -12.82 -39.19
C ARG A 79 -22.80 -12.47 -38.81
N GLN A 80 -23.41 -13.05 -37.78
CA GLN A 80 -24.89 -13.00 -37.61
C GLN A 80 -25.49 -12.53 -36.26
N HIS A 81 -24.75 -12.33 -35.15
CA HIS A 81 -25.40 -12.10 -33.83
C HIS A 81 -24.84 -10.97 -32.93
N ASN A 82 -24.21 -9.92 -33.49
CA ASN A 82 -23.39 -8.99 -32.70
C ASN A 82 -24.16 -7.92 -31.87
N HIS A 83 -25.48 -7.74 -32.03
CA HIS A 83 -26.22 -6.64 -31.37
C HIS A 83 -27.09 -7.04 -30.16
N PHE A 84 -27.27 -8.34 -29.88
CA PHE A 84 -28.30 -8.79 -28.93
C PHE A 84 -27.95 -8.54 -27.46
N PHE A 85 -26.69 -8.74 -27.06
CA PHE A 85 -26.29 -8.73 -25.65
C PHE A 85 -26.18 -7.34 -25.02
N ILE A 86 -25.82 -6.29 -25.78
CA ILE A 86 -25.76 -4.91 -25.26
C ILE A 86 -27.16 -4.46 -24.86
N ASN A 87 -28.17 -4.74 -25.69
CA ASN A 87 -29.55 -4.40 -25.40
C ASN A 87 -30.09 -5.15 -24.17
N GLU A 88 -29.71 -6.42 -23.99
CA GLU A 88 -30.04 -7.18 -22.77
C GLU A 88 -29.37 -6.58 -21.53
N ASP A 89 -28.10 -6.18 -21.63
CA ASP A 89 -27.37 -5.57 -20.52
C ASP A 89 -27.97 -4.20 -20.14
N ILE A 90 -28.35 -3.37 -21.13
CA ILE A 90 -29.07 -2.11 -20.90
C ILE A 90 -30.41 -2.37 -20.22
N LYS A 91 -31.18 -3.37 -20.70
CA LYS A 91 -32.45 -3.77 -20.06
C LYS A 91 -32.22 -4.22 -18.62
N ALA A 92 -31.16 -4.98 -18.36
CA ALA A 92 -30.80 -5.43 -17.02
C ALA A 92 -30.50 -4.23 -16.09
N ILE A 93 -29.73 -3.25 -16.57
CA ILE A 93 -29.45 -2.00 -15.84
C ILE A 93 -30.76 -1.25 -15.55
N ASN A 94 -31.60 -1.03 -16.56
CA ASN A 94 -32.87 -0.31 -16.40
C ASN A 94 -33.81 -1.01 -15.41
N SER A 95 -33.86 -2.35 -15.44
CA SER A 95 -34.65 -3.14 -14.48
C SER A 95 -34.09 -3.06 -13.05
N PHE A 96 -32.79 -2.78 -12.90
CA PHE A 96 -32.13 -2.68 -11.62
C PHE A 96 -32.32 -1.31 -10.96
N LEU A 97 -32.30 -0.22 -11.74
CA LEU A 97 -32.35 1.17 -11.27
C LEU A 97 -33.40 1.44 -10.16
N PRO A 98 -34.66 0.95 -10.25
CA PRO A 98 -35.67 1.19 -9.20
C PRO A 98 -35.25 0.70 -7.81
N ASN A 99 -34.37 -0.32 -7.71
CA ASN A 99 -33.91 -0.87 -6.44
C ASN A 99 -33.00 0.11 -5.67
N ILE A 100 -32.43 1.11 -6.34
CA ILE A 100 -31.52 2.11 -5.75
C ILE A 100 -32.31 3.18 -4.99
N PHE A 101 -33.49 3.56 -5.50
CA PHE A 101 -34.25 4.74 -5.06
C PHE A 101 -35.04 4.56 -3.76
N THR A 102 -34.53 3.75 -2.83
CA THR A 102 -35.16 3.63 -1.51
C THR A 102 -34.37 4.39 -0.46
N PRO A 103 -35.00 4.91 0.60
CA PRO A 103 -34.35 5.91 1.47
C PRO A 103 -33.00 5.46 2.03
N TYR A 104 -32.90 4.21 2.50
CA TYR A 104 -31.65 3.67 3.02
C TYR A 104 -30.59 3.42 1.94
N ASN A 105 -30.99 3.04 0.72
CA ASN A 105 -30.05 2.84 -0.39
C ASN A 105 -29.51 4.19 -0.91
N LEU A 106 -30.35 5.21 -0.98
CA LEU A 106 -29.93 6.58 -1.28
C LEU A 106 -28.98 7.10 -0.19
N PHE A 107 -29.27 6.85 1.07
CA PHE A 107 -28.41 7.24 2.19
C PHE A 107 -27.02 6.60 2.12
N VAL A 108 -26.92 5.27 1.99
CA VAL A 108 -25.60 4.61 1.87
C VAL A 108 -24.89 4.95 0.56
N SER A 109 -25.63 5.25 -0.51
CA SER A 109 -25.03 5.73 -1.78
C SER A 109 -24.39 7.10 -1.59
N LEU A 110 -25.10 8.04 -0.94
CA LEU A 110 -24.57 9.36 -0.62
C LEU A 110 -23.30 9.26 0.22
N LEU A 111 -23.31 8.46 1.29
CA LEU A 111 -22.13 8.23 2.12
C LEU A 111 -20.97 7.62 1.31
N SER A 112 -21.26 6.68 0.42
CA SER A 112 -20.24 6.05 -0.43
C SER A 112 -19.64 7.03 -1.43
N ILE A 113 -20.46 7.93 -2.00
CA ILE A 113 -20.00 8.99 -2.90
C ILE A 113 -19.10 9.98 -2.14
N ILE A 114 -19.50 10.41 -0.94
CA ILE A 114 -18.68 11.30 -0.10
C ILE A 114 -17.34 10.62 0.23
N ALA A 115 -17.37 9.36 0.66
CA ALA A 115 -16.16 8.59 0.94
C ALA A 115 -15.27 8.43 -0.30
N ALA A 116 -15.85 8.12 -1.46
CA ALA A 116 -15.13 7.99 -2.72
C ALA A 116 -14.44 9.30 -3.11
N ILE A 117 -15.16 10.42 -3.07
CA ILE A 117 -14.60 11.76 -3.36
C ILE A 117 -13.44 12.05 -2.40
N TRP A 118 -13.61 11.81 -1.09
CA TRP A 118 -12.55 11.99 -0.10
C TRP A 118 -11.32 11.15 -0.45
N ILE A 119 -11.48 9.85 -0.66
CA ILE A 119 -10.40 8.91 -0.95
C ILE A 119 -9.67 9.29 -2.25
N ILE A 120 -10.41 9.69 -3.29
CA ILE A 120 -9.84 10.14 -4.56
C ILE A 120 -9.00 11.40 -4.34
N ILE A 121 -9.55 12.41 -3.68
CA ILE A 121 -8.82 13.66 -3.37
C ILE A 121 -7.56 13.34 -2.56
N ALA A 122 -7.67 12.50 -1.53
CA ALA A 122 -6.53 12.06 -0.72
C ALA A 122 -5.48 11.33 -1.56
N ALA A 123 -5.85 10.43 -2.47
CA ALA A 123 -4.91 9.73 -3.35
C ALA A 123 -4.14 10.66 -4.30
N PHE A 124 -4.74 11.80 -4.68
CA PHE A 124 -4.08 12.82 -5.50
C PHE A 124 -3.22 13.78 -4.68
N LEU A 125 -3.66 14.18 -3.49
CA LEU A 125 -2.96 15.17 -2.65
C LEU A 125 -1.87 14.55 -1.77
N LEU A 126 -2.09 13.36 -1.24
CA LEU A 126 -1.19 12.71 -0.29
C LEU A 126 -0.25 11.72 -0.99
N PRO A 127 0.99 11.57 -0.50
CA PRO A 127 1.89 10.49 -0.93
C PRO A 127 1.44 9.14 -0.35
N PRO A 128 2.00 8.00 -0.80
CA PRO A 128 1.86 6.73 -0.08
C PRO A 128 2.33 6.87 1.37
N ARG A 129 1.62 6.23 2.30
CA ARG A 129 1.75 6.48 3.75
C ARG A 129 1.36 5.29 4.62
N GLY A 130 1.18 4.12 4.03
CA GLY A 130 1.04 2.89 4.78
C GLY A 130 2.39 2.44 5.33
N VAL A 131 2.40 1.74 6.45
CA VAL A 131 3.65 1.22 7.00
C VAL A 131 4.19 0.11 6.08
N ASP A 132 3.38 -0.90 5.79
CA ASP A 132 3.82 -2.01 4.93
C ASP A 132 4.01 -1.57 3.47
N ASP A 133 3.21 -0.60 3.01
CA ASP A 133 3.33 -0.13 1.63
C ASP A 133 4.69 0.52 1.38
N LEU A 134 5.17 1.34 2.32
CA LEU A 134 6.48 1.99 2.26
C LEU A 134 7.66 1.05 2.56
N VAL A 135 7.44 -0.03 3.32
CA VAL A 135 8.51 -0.96 3.71
C VAL A 135 8.79 -2.01 2.65
N TYR A 136 7.75 -2.66 2.08
CA TYR A 136 8.00 -3.81 1.21
C TYR A 136 7.08 -3.99 -0.01
N HIS A 137 5.85 -3.44 -0.03
CA HIS A 137 5.00 -3.58 -1.22
C HIS A 137 5.47 -2.68 -2.38
N LEU A 138 5.68 -1.39 -2.11
CA LEU A 138 6.04 -0.41 -3.14
C LEU A 138 7.51 -0.44 -3.59
N PRO A 139 8.50 -0.67 -2.70
CA PRO A 139 9.91 -0.66 -3.12
C PRO A 139 10.22 -1.65 -4.24
N ALA A 140 9.62 -2.85 -4.20
CA ALA A 140 9.82 -3.87 -5.24
C ALA A 140 9.36 -3.39 -6.61
N ILE A 141 8.13 -2.90 -6.72
CA ILE A 141 7.59 -2.44 -8.01
C ILE A 141 8.26 -1.16 -8.50
N PHE A 142 8.78 -0.30 -7.61
CA PHE A 142 9.57 0.86 -8.02
C PHE A 142 10.88 0.44 -8.66
N GLU A 143 11.57 -0.57 -8.11
CA GLU A 143 12.77 -1.15 -8.73
C GLU A 143 12.45 -1.86 -10.04
N TYR A 144 11.32 -2.56 -10.15
CA TYR A 144 10.94 -3.22 -11.40
C TYR A 144 10.71 -2.22 -12.53
N ILE A 145 10.07 -1.09 -12.23
CA ILE A 145 9.88 0.01 -13.19
C ILE A 145 11.23 0.64 -13.55
N LYS A 146 12.15 0.81 -12.61
CA LYS A 146 13.45 1.45 -12.88
C LYS A 146 14.43 0.55 -13.65
N SER A 147 14.44 -0.73 -13.34
CA SER A 147 15.29 -1.75 -13.97
C SER A 147 14.69 -2.32 -15.24
N GLN A 148 13.39 -2.13 -15.47
CA GLN A 148 12.62 -2.77 -16.56
C GLN A 148 12.59 -4.30 -16.46
N GLU A 149 12.85 -4.84 -15.26
CA GLU A 149 13.01 -6.27 -14.96
C GLU A 149 12.30 -6.60 -13.64
N ILE A 150 11.68 -7.79 -13.54
CA ILE A 150 11.19 -8.29 -12.25
C ILE A 150 12.27 -9.18 -11.65
N PHE A 151 12.81 -8.77 -10.50
CA PHE A 151 13.89 -9.50 -9.84
C PHE A 151 13.74 -9.56 -8.33
N LEU A 152 14.57 -10.35 -7.67
CA LEU A 152 14.52 -10.48 -6.22
C LEU A 152 15.33 -9.36 -5.55
N LEU A 153 14.65 -8.54 -4.74
CA LEU A 153 15.31 -7.58 -3.86
C LEU A 153 15.95 -8.26 -2.63
N PRO A 154 16.94 -7.63 -1.96
CA PRO A 154 17.65 -8.23 -0.83
C PRO A 154 16.73 -8.64 0.33
N THR A 155 16.60 -9.96 0.59
CA THR A 155 15.68 -10.50 1.61
C THR A 155 16.18 -10.34 3.04
N ASN A 156 17.49 -10.17 3.25
CA ASN A 156 18.09 -9.80 4.54
C ASN A 156 17.55 -8.46 5.08
N PHE A 157 17.03 -7.62 4.19
CA PHE A 157 16.38 -6.38 4.55
C PHE A 157 14.91 -6.57 4.94
N ALA A 158 14.15 -7.16 4.02
CA ALA A 158 12.75 -7.50 4.20
C ALA A 158 12.49 -8.84 3.52
N VAL A 159 12.23 -9.87 4.34
CA VAL A 159 11.91 -11.23 3.85
C VAL A 159 10.71 -11.24 2.91
N HIS A 160 9.79 -10.27 3.06
CA HIS A 160 8.61 -10.08 2.23
C HIS A 160 8.93 -9.87 0.75
N PHE A 161 10.16 -9.48 0.37
CA PHE A 161 10.55 -9.37 -1.04
C PHE A 161 10.56 -10.72 -1.77
N ALA A 162 10.68 -11.83 -1.04
CA ALA A 162 10.53 -13.17 -1.61
C ALA A 162 9.07 -13.58 -1.75
N PHE A 163 8.09 -12.85 -1.22
CA PHE A 163 6.70 -13.27 -1.30
C PHE A 163 6.14 -13.10 -2.73
N PRO A 164 5.05 -13.79 -3.07
CA PRO A 164 4.33 -13.58 -4.32
C PRO A 164 3.76 -12.16 -4.39
N MET A 165 3.82 -11.53 -5.57
CA MET A 165 3.55 -10.10 -5.74
C MET A 165 2.46 -9.77 -6.78
N ASN A 166 1.51 -10.69 -7.03
CA ASN A 166 0.45 -10.45 -8.02
C ASN A 166 -0.39 -9.19 -7.71
N ALA A 167 -0.61 -8.86 -6.44
CA ALA A 167 -1.37 -7.67 -6.06
C ALA A 167 -0.59 -6.39 -6.35
N GLU A 168 0.71 -6.41 -6.10
CA GLU A 168 1.66 -5.32 -6.32
C GLU A 168 1.79 -5.01 -7.80
N LEU A 169 1.77 -6.01 -8.68
CA LEU A 169 1.77 -5.80 -10.13
C LEU A 169 0.53 -5.00 -10.62
N LEU A 170 -0.59 -5.02 -9.89
CA LEU A 170 -1.74 -4.19 -10.22
C LEU A 170 -1.49 -2.70 -9.89
N PHE A 171 -0.72 -2.41 -8.84
CA PHE A 171 -0.26 -1.05 -8.54
C PHE A 171 0.82 -0.58 -9.52
N MET A 172 1.63 -1.50 -10.03
CA MET A 172 2.70 -1.21 -10.98
C MET A 172 2.17 -0.72 -12.33
N LEU A 173 1.01 -1.20 -12.76
CA LEU A 173 0.42 -0.86 -14.06
C LEU A 173 0.28 0.67 -14.27
N PRO A 174 -0.44 1.45 -13.42
CA PRO A 174 -0.52 2.90 -13.60
C PRO A 174 0.85 3.59 -13.45
N LEU A 175 1.72 3.09 -12.56
CA LEU A 175 3.05 3.67 -12.33
C LEU A 175 3.97 3.58 -13.56
N ASN A 176 3.87 2.50 -14.35
CA ASN A 176 4.63 2.33 -15.58
C ASN A 176 4.40 3.49 -16.58
N TYR A 177 3.18 4.02 -16.64
CA TYR A 177 2.82 5.11 -17.57
C TYR A 177 2.88 6.49 -16.93
N ILE A 178 2.50 6.63 -15.66
CA ILE A 178 2.38 7.92 -14.98
C ILE A 178 3.74 8.36 -14.38
N LYS A 179 4.59 7.41 -13.97
CA LYS A 179 5.87 7.66 -13.28
C LYS A 179 5.75 8.62 -12.09
N SER A 180 4.68 8.49 -11.32
CA SER A 180 4.48 9.25 -10.08
C SER A 180 3.72 8.42 -9.09
N THR A 181 4.04 8.57 -7.81
CA THR A 181 3.28 7.95 -6.71
C THR A 181 1.91 8.60 -6.52
N THR A 182 1.64 9.70 -7.20
CA THR A 182 0.31 10.30 -7.30
C THR A 182 -0.68 9.31 -7.89
N SER A 183 -1.88 9.26 -7.32
CA SER A 183 -2.97 8.36 -7.74
C SER A 183 -2.72 6.87 -7.52
N LEU A 184 -1.58 6.46 -6.96
CA LEU A 184 -1.27 5.06 -6.64
C LEU A 184 -2.43 4.39 -5.86
N GLY A 185 -2.94 5.09 -4.84
CA GLY A 185 -4.05 4.61 -4.01
C GLY A 185 -5.35 4.36 -4.77
N LEU A 186 -5.52 4.90 -5.98
CA LEU A 186 -6.71 4.64 -6.80
C LEU A 186 -6.79 3.18 -7.27
N THR A 187 -5.65 2.47 -7.35
CA THR A 187 -5.65 1.05 -7.70
C THR A 187 -6.49 0.27 -6.70
N GLN A 188 -6.21 0.41 -5.40
CA GLN A 188 -6.95 -0.29 -4.36
C GLN A 188 -8.41 0.19 -4.28
N PHE A 189 -8.66 1.47 -4.58
CA PHE A 189 -10.00 2.03 -4.65
C PHE A 189 -10.84 1.38 -5.77
N ILE A 190 -10.28 1.18 -6.96
CA ILE A 190 -10.96 0.46 -8.05
C ILE A 190 -11.32 -0.96 -7.60
N TYR A 191 -10.41 -1.65 -6.90
CA TYR A 191 -10.70 -2.99 -6.37
C TYR A 191 -11.75 -2.96 -5.25
N SER A 192 -11.87 -1.88 -4.48
CA SER A 192 -12.97 -1.74 -3.51
C SER A 192 -14.34 -1.74 -4.22
N ILE A 193 -14.44 -1.08 -5.39
CA ILE A 193 -15.64 -1.06 -6.24
C ILE A 193 -15.89 -2.45 -6.84
N ILE A 194 -14.85 -3.14 -7.33
CA ILE A 194 -14.98 -4.53 -7.79
C ILE A 194 -15.47 -5.43 -6.65
N GLY A 195 -15.01 -5.19 -5.42
CA GLY A 195 -15.48 -5.85 -4.20
C GLY A 195 -16.97 -5.62 -3.96
N MET A 196 -17.47 -4.39 -4.13
CA MET A 196 -18.91 -4.10 -4.07
C MET A 196 -19.69 -4.94 -5.09
N PHE A 197 -19.22 -5.01 -6.35
CA PHE A 197 -19.87 -5.84 -7.38
C PHE A 197 -19.83 -7.33 -7.04
N ALA A 198 -18.72 -7.83 -6.47
CA ALA A 198 -18.59 -9.22 -6.05
C ALA A 198 -19.53 -9.56 -4.88
N VAL A 199 -19.61 -8.70 -3.86
CA VAL A 199 -20.54 -8.84 -2.72
C VAL A 199 -21.99 -8.77 -3.20
N PHE A 200 -22.34 -7.81 -4.06
CA PHE A 200 -23.64 -7.76 -4.71
C PHE A 200 -23.92 -9.07 -5.44
N GLY A 201 -22.94 -9.59 -6.18
CA GLY A 201 -23.09 -10.81 -6.95
C GLY A 201 -23.39 -12.02 -6.07
N LEU A 202 -22.61 -12.22 -5.01
CA LEU A 202 -22.79 -13.27 -4.02
C LEU A 202 -24.13 -13.15 -3.27
N ALA A 203 -24.58 -11.93 -2.96
CA ALA A 203 -25.89 -11.72 -2.35
C ALA A 203 -27.01 -12.21 -3.27
N ARG A 204 -26.89 -11.96 -4.58
CA ARG A 204 -27.85 -12.43 -5.58
C ARG A 204 -27.83 -13.94 -5.77
N THR A 205 -26.69 -14.63 -5.59
CA THR A 205 -26.67 -16.12 -5.59
C THR A 205 -27.33 -16.71 -4.34
N LEU A 206 -27.31 -15.98 -3.22
CA LEU A 206 -28.09 -16.30 -2.02
C LEU A 206 -29.59 -15.96 -2.15
N LYS A 207 -30.06 -15.57 -3.34
CA LYS A 207 -31.45 -15.15 -3.61
C LYS A 207 -31.92 -13.95 -2.78
N ILE A 208 -30.99 -13.18 -2.18
CA ILE A 208 -31.30 -11.93 -1.48
C ILE A 208 -31.79 -10.92 -2.52
N SER A 209 -32.86 -10.17 -2.24
CA SER A 209 -33.45 -9.19 -3.17
C SER A 209 -32.41 -8.19 -3.71
N ALA A 210 -32.61 -7.67 -4.94
CA ALA A 210 -31.67 -6.74 -5.56
C ALA A 210 -31.45 -5.47 -4.72
N LYS A 211 -32.54 -4.97 -4.12
CA LYS A 211 -32.55 -3.87 -3.16
C LYS A 211 -31.62 -4.10 -1.97
N ILE A 212 -31.74 -5.25 -1.28
CA ILE A 212 -30.90 -5.57 -0.12
C ILE A 212 -29.48 -5.96 -0.54
N SER A 213 -29.31 -6.59 -1.70
CA SER A 213 -27.99 -6.91 -2.25
C SER A 213 -27.17 -5.64 -2.51
N TYR A 214 -27.81 -4.60 -3.05
CA TYR A 214 -27.21 -3.28 -3.22
C TYR A 214 -26.79 -2.68 -1.87
N PHE A 215 -27.69 -2.70 -0.89
CA PHE A 215 -27.39 -2.27 0.47
C PHE A 215 -26.15 -3.00 1.06
N CYS A 216 -26.08 -4.32 0.94
CA CYS A 216 -24.96 -5.13 1.46
C CYS A 216 -23.63 -4.77 0.78
N SER A 217 -23.65 -4.48 -0.52
CA SER A 217 -22.45 -4.07 -1.26
C SER A 217 -21.89 -2.73 -0.79
N HIS A 218 -22.77 -1.76 -0.52
CA HIS A 218 -22.38 -0.47 0.05
C HIS A 218 -21.92 -0.59 1.50
N LEU A 219 -22.56 -1.47 2.28
CA LEU A 219 -22.16 -1.73 3.66
C LEU A 219 -20.73 -2.29 3.77
N PHE A 220 -20.35 -3.19 2.85
CA PHE A 220 -18.96 -3.64 2.72
C PHE A 220 -18.00 -2.48 2.47
N PHE A 221 -18.30 -1.61 1.49
CA PHE A 221 -17.43 -0.46 1.18
C PHE A 221 -17.33 0.53 2.34
N LEU A 222 -18.44 0.81 3.02
CA LEU A 222 -18.55 1.74 4.14
C LEU A 222 -18.06 1.16 5.48
N THR A 223 -17.41 0.00 5.48
CA THR A 223 -16.76 -0.53 6.68
C THR A 223 -15.48 0.26 6.96
N PRO A 224 -15.17 0.64 8.22
CA PRO A 224 -14.02 1.51 8.50
C PRO A 224 -12.70 0.97 7.94
N LEU A 225 -12.43 -0.32 8.15
CA LEU A 225 -11.21 -0.95 7.65
C LEU A 225 -11.15 -1.00 6.12
N VAL A 226 -12.28 -1.15 5.43
CA VAL A 226 -12.33 -1.09 3.95
C VAL A 226 -12.09 0.34 3.47
N LEU A 227 -12.70 1.35 4.09
CA LEU A 227 -12.45 2.75 3.76
C LEU A 227 -10.98 3.12 3.92
N LEU A 228 -10.37 2.76 5.05
CA LEU A 228 -8.97 3.07 5.35
C LEU A 228 -7.98 2.42 4.38
N GLN A 229 -8.29 1.22 3.94
CA GLN A 229 -7.47 0.48 2.99
C GLN A 229 -7.70 0.96 1.55
N SER A 230 -8.89 1.49 1.22
CA SER A 230 -9.27 1.79 -0.17
C SER A 230 -8.36 2.79 -0.89
N GLY A 231 -7.76 3.75 -0.17
CA GLY A 231 -6.83 4.72 -0.76
C GLY A 231 -5.36 4.44 -0.47
N SER A 232 -4.97 3.26 0.03
CA SER A 232 -3.60 2.94 0.46
C SER A 232 -2.81 2.13 -0.59
N GLY A 233 -1.53 1.86 -0.32
CA GLY A 233 -0.72 0.90 -1.10
C GLY A 233 -0.68 -0.50 -0.49
N TYR A 234 -1.61 -0.85 0.42
CA TYR A 234 -1.72 -2.19 0.98
C TYR A 234 -2.41 -3.15 -0.02
N ILE A 235 -2.38 -4.46 0.24
CA ILE A 235 -2.97 -5.46 -0.68
C ILE A 235 -4.26 -6.13 -0.16
N GLY A 236 -4.72 -5.76 1.04
CA GLY A 236 -5.78 -6.50 1.75
C GLY A 236 -7.15 -6.52 1.05
N ILE A 237 -7.55 -5.41 0.43
CA ILE A 237 -8.81 -5.35 -0.35
C ILE A 237 -8.71 -6.20 -1.60
N ILE A 238 -7.60 -6.08 -2.35
CA ILE A 238 -7.38 -6.85 -3.57
C ILE A 238 -7.47 -8.36 -3.27
N ILE A 239 -6.78 -8.82 -2.22
CA ILE A 239 -6.87 -10.21 -1.75
C ILE A 239 -8.33 -10.62 -1.50
N SER A 240 -9.08 -9.79 -0.75
CA SER A 240 -10.46 -10.08 -0.40
C SER A 240 -11.37 -10.17 -1.63
N VAL A 241 -11.13 -9.31 -2.62
CA VAL A 241 -11.83 -9.33 -3.90
C VAL A 241 -11.56 -10.64 -4.62
N PHE A 242 -10.31 -11.10 -4.73
CA PHE A 242 -10.01 -12.37 -5.40
C PHE A 242 -10.57 -13.60 -4.67
N ILE A 243 -10.71 -13.54 -3.34
CA ILE A 243 -11.48 -14.53 -2.57
C ILE A 243 -12.96 -14.50 -3.01
N PHE A 244 -13.59 -13.31 -3.07
CA PHE A 244 -15.00 -13.20 -3.48
C PHE A 244 -15.23 -13.62 -4.93
N LEU A 245 -14.33 -13.24 -5.85
CA LEU A 245 -14.39 -13.64 -7.25
C LEU A 245 -14.28 -15.17 -7.37
N SER A 246 -13.33 -15.80 -6.68
CA SER A 246 -13.20 -17.26 -6.66
C SER A 246 -14.44 -17.94 -6.07
N LEU A 247 -14.91 -17.45 -4.93
CA LEU A 247 -16.12 -17.96 -4.27
C LEU A 247 -17.34 -17.85 -5.19
N TYR A 248 -17.49 -16.73 -5.88
CA TYR A 248 -18.58 -16.48 -6.81
C TYR A 248 -18.53 -17.46 -7.99
N GLN A 249 -17.38 -17.64 -8.63
CA GLN A 249 -17.23 -18.57 -9.75
C GLN A 249 -17.50 -20.02 -9.32
N LEU A 250 -17.06 -20.41 -8.11
CA LEU A 250 -17.37 -21.71 -7.53
C LEU A 250 -18.89 -21.92 -7.37
N VAL A 251 -19.60 -20.95 -6.80
CA VAL A 251 -21.08 -21.02 -6.66
C VAL A 251 -21.75 -21.10 -8.03
N ARG A 252 -21.35 -20.28 -9.00
CA ARG A 252 -21.92 -20.30 -10.35
C ARG A 252 -21.64 -21.58 -11.11
N LEU A 253 -20.51 -22.23 -10.85
CA LEU A 253 -20.21 -23.55 -11.39
C LEU A 253 -21.20 -24.61 -10.86
N TYR A 254 -21.53 -24.58 -9.57
CA TYR A 254 -22.56 -25.46 -9.01
C TYR A 254 -23.93 -25.23 -9.63
N GLU A 255 -24.32 -23.96 -9.81
CA GLU A 255 -25.65 -23.59 -10.33
C GLU A 255 -25.84 -23.87 -11.82
N SER A 256 -24.80 -23.68 -12.64
CA SER A 256 -24.91 -23.72 -14.11
C SER A 256 -24.20 -24.91 -14.77
N GLN A 257 -23.28 -25.57 -14.06
CA GLN A 257 -22.38 -26.60 -14.59
C GLN A 257 -21.51 -26.15 -15.79
N ASN A 258 -21.51 -24.86 -16.12
CA ASN A 258 -20.75 -24.31 -17.24
C ASN A 258 -19.24 -24.30 -16.91
N ARG A 259 -18.43 -24.98 -17.74
CA ARG A 259 -16.97 -25.06 -17.60
C ARG A 259 -16.25 -23.72 -17.62
N VAL A 260 -16.86 -22.66 -18.17
CA VAL A 260 -16.26 -21.32 -18.14
C VAL A 260 -16.11 -20.82 -16.70
N HIS A 261 -17.07 -21.11 -15.82
CA HIS A 261 -16.94 -20.79 -14.40
C HIS A 261 -15.84 -21.62 -13.71
N LEU A 262 -15.58 -22.86 -14.15
CA LEU A 262 -14.47 -23.68 -13.67
C LEU A 262 -13.11 -23.03 -14.00
N PHE A 263 -12.94 -22.58 -15.25
CA PHE A 263 -11.68 -21.95 -15.67
C PHE A 263 -11.49 -20.56 -15.07
N LEU A 264 -12.57 -19.77 -14.94
CA LEU A 264 -12.51 -18.48 -14.24
C LEU A 264 -12.21 -18.65 -12.75
N PHE A 265 -12.73 -19.70 -12.11
CA PHE A 265 -12.34 -20.09 -10.75
C PHE A 265 -10.84 -20.40 -10.68
N GLY A 266 -10.30 -21.21 -11.60
CA GLY A 266 -8.88 -21.51 -11.65
C GLY A 266 -8.02 -20.26 -11.80
N MET A 267 -8.43 -19.34 -12.69
CA MET A 267 -7.73 -18.08 -12.93
C MET A 267 -7.72 -17.21 -11.68
N SER A 268 -8.88 -16.98 -11.05
CA SER A 268 -8.97 -16.17 -9.82
C SER A 268 -8.25 -16.81 -8.64
N ALA A 269 -8.30 -18.13 -8.51
CA ALA A 269 -7.64 -18.88 -7.44
C ALA A 269 -6.12 -18.90 -7.58
N GLY A 270 -5.60 -19.06 -8.81
CA GLY A 270 -4.18 -18.92 -9.11
C GLY A 270 -3.69 -17.50 -8.86
N LEU A 271 -4.42 -16.49 -9.34
CA LEU A 271 -4.08 -15.09 -9.06
C LEU A 271 -4.05 -14.79 -7.56
N MET A 272 -5.02 -15.31 -6.80
CA MET A 272 -5.12 -15.18 -5.34
C MET A 272 -3.89 -15.74 -4.62
N ILE A 273 -3.50 -16.99 -4.87
CA ILE A 273 -2.33 -17.57 -4.17
C ILE A 273 -1.02 -16.88 -4.56
N GLY A 274 -0.93 -16.35 -5.77
CA GLY A 274 0.17 -15.49 -6.20
C GLY A 274 0.23 -14.11 -5.54
N MET A 275 -0.63 -13.80 -4.55
CA MET A 275 -0.57 -12.56 -3.75
C MET A 275 -0.02 -12.77 -2.34
N LYS A 276 -0.28 -13.91 -1.71
CA LYS A 276 0.14 -14.18 -0.32
C LYS A 276 0.01 -15.66 0.04
N TYR A 277 1.00 -16.21 0.74
CA TYR A 277 1.00 -17.63 1.14
C TYR A 277 -0.16 -18.01 2.06
N THR A 278 -0.65 -17.08 2.90
CA THR A 278 -1.79 -17.36 3.79
C THR A 278 -3.06 -17.78 3.03
N LEU A 279 -3.14 -17.49 1.73
CA LEU A 279 -4.28 -17.80 0.87
C LEU A 279 -4.29 -19.25 0.39
N PHE A 280 -3.24 -20.04 0.67
CA PHE A 280 -3.28 -21.49 0.51
C PHE A 280 -4.39 -22.13 1.35
N LEU A 281 -4.73 -21.54 2.51
CA LEU A 281 -5.86 -22.00 3.34
C LEU A 281 -7.20 -21.83 2.61
N ASN A 282 -7.42 -20.68 1.96
CA ASN A 282 -8.60 -20.45 1.13
C ASN A 282 -8.64 -21.38 -0.07
N LEU A 283 -7.50 -21.58 -0.74
CA LEU A 283 -7.40 -22.50 -1.88
C LEU A 283 -7.76 -23.92 -1.48
N PHE A 284 -7.17 -24.43 -0.40
CA PHE A 284 -7.44 -25.78 0.11
C PHE A 284 -8.92 -25.99 0.39
N MET A 285 -9.55 -25.03 1.08
CA MET A 285 -10.99 -25.09 1.33
C MET A 285 -11.82 -25.05 0.05
N PHE A 286 -11.48 -24.20 -0.93
CA PHE A 286 -12.18 -24.19 -2.21
C PHE A 286 -12.04 -25.52 -2.95
N PHE A 287 -10.89 -26.19 -2.89
CA PHE A 287 -10.74 -27.52 -3.49
C PHE A 287 -11.55 -28.61 -2.78
N ILE A 288 -11.66 -28.57 -1.44
CA ILE A 288 -12.57 -29.45 -0.70
C ILE A 288 -14.02 -29.25 -1.21
N LEU A 289 -14.44 -27.99 -1.33
CA LEU A 289 -15.78 -27.64 -1.82
C LEU A 289 -15.97 -27.95 -3.31
N LEU A 290 -14.91 -27.95 -4.11
CA LEU A 290 -14.94 -28.21 -5.56
C LEU A 290 -14.82 -29.70 -5.89
N ALA A 291 -14.25 -30.52 -5.00
CA ALA A 291 -13.97 -31.94 -5.22
C ALA A 291 -15.16 -32.75 -5.75
N PRO A 292 -16.41 -32.61 -5.24
CA PRO A 292 -17.56 -33.35 -5.76
C PRO A 292 -17.87 -33.07 -7.24
N LEU A 293 -17.54 -31.86 -7.72
CA LEU A 293 -17.70 -31.49 -9.12
C LEU A 293 -16.55 -32.01 -9.97
N LEU A 294 -15.31 -32.00 -9.47
CA LEU A 294 -14.14 -32.49 -10.20
C LEU A 294 -14.24 -33.97 -10.55
N LEU A 295 -14.83 -34.78 -9.67
CA LEU A 295 -15.08 -36.20 -9.92
C LEU A 295 -15.95 -36.46 -11.17
N LYS A 296 -16.73 -35.45 -11.60
CA LYS A 296 -17.60 -35.51 -12.78
C LYS A 296 -16.98 -34.85 -14.01
N ARG A 297 -15.78 -34.30 -13.91
CA ARG A 297 -15.09 -33.59 -15.01
C ARG A 297 -14.09 -34.51 -15.70
N SER A 298 -13.86 -34.23 -16.98
CA SER A 298 -12.87 -34.98 -17.76
C SER A 298 -11.44 -34.70 -17.25
N ARG A 299 -10.52 -35.65 -17.44
CA ARG A 299 -9.09 -35.45 -17.10
C ARG A 299 -8.52 -34.21 -17.79
N LEU A 300 -8.91 -33.96 -19.05
CA LEU A 300 -8.50 -32.78 -19.80
C LEU A 300 -8.95 -31.47 -19.12
N GLU A 301 -10.21 -31.37 -18.69
CA GLU A 301 -10.70 -30.17 -17.98
C GLU A 301 -9.94 -29.93 -16.67
N ILE A 302 -9.61 -31.00 -15.93
CA ILE A 302 -8.82 -30.91 -14.70
C ILE A 302 -7.39 -30.46 -15.03
N SER A 303 -6.75 -31.03 -16.05
CA SER A 303 -5.41 -30.62 -16.49
C SER A 303 -5.39 -29.15 -16.92
N VAL A 304 -6.40 -28.70 -17.67
CA VAL A 304 -6.53 -27.29 -18.07
C VAL A 304 -6.75 -26.38 -16.87
N LEU A 305 -7.59 -26.78 -15.91
CA LEU A 305 -7.78 -26.04 -14.65
C LEU A 305 -6.44 -25.85 -13.90
N LEU A 306 -5.69 -26.94 -13.71
CA LEU A 306 -4.41 -26.90 -13.02
C LEU A 306 -3.39 -26.04 -13.78
N LEU A 307 -3.34 -26.16 -15.11
CA LEU A 307 -2.48 -25.33 -15.94
C LEU A 307 -2.80 -23.84 -15.80
N ILE A 308 -4.09 -23.46 -15.75
CA ILE A 308 -4.51 -22.07 -15.55
C ILE A 308 -4.12 -21.56 -14.16
N ILE A 309 -4.30 -22.37 -13.11
CA ILE A 309 -3.89 -22.00 -11.76
C ILE A 309 -2.38 -21.76 -11.73
N LEU A 310 -1.60 -22.71 -12.26
CA LEU A 310 -0.15 -22.63 -12.31
C LEU A 310 0.31 -21.44 -13.13
N SER A 311 -0.26 -21.17 -14.31
CA SER A 311 0.15 -20.03 -15.14
C SER A 311 -0.02 -18.69 -14.41
N CYS A 312 -1.04 -18.58 -13.54
CA CYS A 312 -1.34 -17.35 -12.80
C CYS A 312 -0.46 -17.11 -11.57
N CYS A 313 0.36 -18.07 -11.15
CA CYS A 313 1.10 -17.98 -9.89
C CYS A 313 2.52 -18.54 -9.91
N CYS A 314 2.84 -19.44 -10.85
CA CYS A 314 4.06 -20.25 -10.83
C CYS A 314 5.35 -19.44 -10.80
N TYR A 315 5.37 -18.26 -11.45
CA TYR A 315 6.55 -17.41 -11.53
C TYR A 315 7.20 -17.17 -10.15
N TRP A 316 6.41 -16.79 -9.15
CA TRP A 316 6.90 -16.47 -7.82
C TRP A 316 7.51 -17.68 -7.11
N TYR A 317 6.86 -18.85 -7.24
CA TYR A 317 7.30 -20.08 -6.61
C TYR A 317 8.53 -20.67 -7.31
N ILE A 318 8.59 -20.61 -8.64
CA ILE A 318 9.75 -21.04 -9.44
C ILE A 318 10.95 -20.15 -9.13
N ARG A 319 10.75 -18.82 -9.09
CA ARG A 319 11.78 -17.87 -8.68
C ARG A 319 12.34 -18.24 -7.31
N ASN A 320 11.48 -18.42 -6.31
CA ASN A 320 11.95 -18.73 -4.96
C ASN A 320 12.64 -20.10 -4.87
N LEU A 321 12.15 -21.11 -5.59
CA LEU A 321 12.81 -22.40 -5.70
C LEU A 321 14.22 -22.25 -6.30
N ALA A 322 14.38 -21.43 -7.33
CA ALA A 322 15.68 -21.21 -7.97
C ALA A 322 16.68 -20.44 -7.08
N TYR A 323 16.22 -19.44 -6.32
CA TYR A 323 17.09 -18.62 -5.47
C TYR A 323 17.38 -19.23 -4.08
N PHE A 324 16.42 -19.96 -3.52
CA PHE A 324 16.48 -20.41 -2.12
C PHE A 324 16.35 -21.92 -1.93
N GLY A 325 16.04 -22.69 -2.98
CA GLY A 325 15.66 -24.10 -2.85
C GLY A 325 14.30 -24.30 -2.16
N ASP A 326 13.57 -23.23 -1.88
CA ASP A 326 12.28 -23.23 -1.18
C ASP A 326 11.25 -22.42 -2.00
N PRO A 327 10.24 -23.06 -2.62
CA PRO A 327 9.23 -22.35 -3.42
C PRO A 327 8.38 -21.38 -2.59
N VAL A 328 8.26 -21.59 -1.28
CA VAL A 328 7.48 -20.78 -0.34
C VAL A 328 8.37 -20.11 0.71
N TYR A 329 9.59 -19.71 0.30
CA TYR A 329 10.59 -19.10 1.19
C TYR A 329 10.02 -17.99 2.09
N PRO A 330 10.34 -18.00 3.40
CA PRO A 330 11.27 -18.93 4.09
C PRO A 330 10.59 -20.18 4.69
N LEU A 331 9.33 -20.50 4.38
CA LEU A 331 8.52 -21.43 5.19
C LEU A 331 9.05 -22.87 5.26
N LEU A 332 9.79 -23.37 4.27
CA LEU A 332 10.37 -24.71 4.26
C LEU A 332 11.87 -24.72 4.61
N SER A 333 12.48 -23.56 4.84
CA SER A 333 13.89 -23.49 5.26
C SER A 333 14.08 -24.13 6.65
N PRO A 334 15.18 -24.86 6.90
CA PRO A 334 15.44 -25.49 8.21
C PRO A 334 15.38 -24.48 9.37
N GLU A 335 15.89 -23.26 9.16
CA GLU A 335 15.85 -22.17 10.14
C GLU A 335 14.42 -21.72 10.48
N ALA A 336 13.50 -21.72 9.50
CA ALA A 336 12.09 -21.42 9.73
C ALA A 336 11.32 -22.58 10.36
N ILE A 337 11.69 -23.83 10.04
CA ILE A 337 11.16 -25.03 10.68
C ILE A 337 11.62 -25.09 12.15
N HIS A 338 12.82 -24.57 12.46
CA HIS A 338 13.32 -24.38 13.82
C HIS A 338 12.77 -23.12 14.53
N LEU A 339 12.15 -22.19 13.81
CA LEU A 339 11.28 -21.15 14.37
C LEU A 339 10.00 -21.85 14.87
N LYS A 340 10.15 -22.42 16.08
CA LYS A 340 9.17 -23.20 16.83
C LYS A 340 7.76 -23.01 16.29
N LEU A 341 7.25 -24.02 15.57
CA LEU A 341 5.82 -24.31 15.59
C LEU A 341 5.40 -24.09 17.05
N PRO A 342 4.44 -23.20 17.34
CA PRO A 342 4.08 -22.90 18.71
C PRO A 342 3.90 -24.24 19.40
N LYS A 343 4.65 -24.49 20.49
CA LYS A 343 4.55 -25.73 21.29
C LYS A 343 3.06 -26.04 21.32
N THR A 344 2.64 -27.17 20.75
CA THR A 344 1.23 -27.45 20.49
C THR A 344 0.47 -27.22 21.78
N ALA A 345 -0.16 -26.07 21.88
CA ALA A 345 -0.84 -25.68 23.09
C ALA A 345 -2.03 -26.62 23.19
N GLY A 346 -2.32 -27.13 24.38
CA GLY A 346 -3.48 -27.99 24.59
C GLY A 346 -4.74 -27.31 24.06
N PHE A 347 -5.74 -28.09 23.66
CA PHE A 347 -6.99 -27.57 23.08
C PHE A 347 -7.59 -26.41 23.90
N TYR A 348 -7.59 -26.53 25.24
CA TYR A 348 -8.06 -25.48 26.14
C TYR A 348 -7.25 -24.18 26.05
N THR A 349 -5.93 -24.26 25.88
CA THR A 349 -5.07 -23.08 25.70
C THR A 349 -5.36 -22.41 24.37
N GLN A 350 -5.57 -23.18 23.29
CA GLN A 350 -5.94 -22.61 21.99
C GLN A 350 -7.32 -21.94 22.03
N LEU A 351 -8.28 -22.51 22.76
CA LEU A 351 -9.57 -21.89 22.98
C LEU A 351 -9.46 -20.60 23.80
N ALA A 352 -8.66 -20.59 24.86
CA ALA A 352 -8.40 -19.40 25.67
C ALA A 352 -7.70 -18.29 24.85
N ASP A 353 -6.74 -18.67 24.01
CA ASP A 353 -6.07 -17.77 23.06
C ASP A 353 -7.04 -17.24 22.03
N LEU A 354 -7.89 -18.09 21.44
CA LEU A 354 -8.91 -17.67 20.48
C LEU A 354 -9.89 -16.68 21.11
N TYR A 355 -10.39 -16.98 22.31
CA TYR A 355 -11.23 -16.05 23.07
C TYR A 355 -10.50 -14.72 23.33
N THR A 356 -9.25 -14.77 23.76
CA THR A 356 -8.43 -13.57 23.98
C THR A 356 -8.25 -12.76 22.70
N LYS A 357 -7.97 -13.42 21.57
CA LYS A 357 -7.82 -12.77 20.26
C LYS A 357 -9.13 -12.15 19.77
N ILE A 358 -10.26 -12.85 19.88
CA ILE A 358 -11.57 -12.31 19.52
C ILE A 358 -11.94 -11.14 20.43
N LYS A 359 -11.70 -11.28 21.74
CA LYS A 359 -11.89 -10.20 22.71
C LYS A 359 -11.05 -9.00 22.33
N LEU A 360 -9.76 -9.17 22.06
CA LEU A 360 -8.88 -8.11 21.59
C LEU A 360 -9.40 -7.49 20.29
N LEU A 361 -9.72 -8.28 19.27
CA LEU A 361 -10.28 -7.78 18.02
C LEU A 361 -11.58 -7.00 18.18
N PHE A 362 -12.38 -7.31 19.21
CA PHE A 362 -13.62 -6.61 19.52
C PHE A 362 -13.39 -5.36 20.40
N THR A 363 -12.59 -5.48 21.47
CA THR A 363 -12.35 -4.39 22.44
C THR A 363 -11.32 -3.37 21.96
N THR A 364 -10.34 -3.84 21.18
CA THR A 364 -9.36 -3.03 20.47
C THR A 364 -9.69 -2.95 19.00
N ASP A 365 -10.94 -3.27 18.61
CA ASP A 365 -11.43 -2.80 17.31
C ASP A 365 -11.36 -1.29 17.39
N ASP A 366 -10.40 -0.67 16.72
CA ASP A 366 -10.31 0.79 16.73
C ASP A 366 -11.60 1.42 16.11
N GLY A 367 -12.46 0.59 15.51
CA GLY A 367 -13.83 0.87 15.08
C GLY A 367 -14.91 0.92 16.18
N ILE A 368 -14.74 0.24 17.32
CA ILE A 368 -15.66 0.26 18.48
C ILE A 368 -15.13 1.20 19.59
N GLY A 369 -13.81 1.40 19.69
CA GLY A 369 -13.13 2.21 20.74
C GLY A 369 -12.50 3.56 20.31
N SER A 370 -12.69 4.00 19.06
CA SER A 370 -12.28 5.29 18.44
C SER A 370 -10.82 5.45 17.93
N LEU A 371 -10.73 6.22 16.82
CA LEU A 371 -9.60 6.93 16.18
C LEU A 371 -8.73 6.23 15.11
N HIS A 372 -8.60 4.89 15.02
CA HIS A 372 -7.66 4.27 14.05
C HIS A 372 -8.18 3.10 13.18
N GLY A 373 -9.48 2.77 13.23
CA GLY A 373 -10.13 1.88 12.26
C GLY A 373 -10.21 0.37 12.56
N GLY A 374 -11.35 -0.22 12.19
CA GLY A 374 -11.71 -1.58 12.56
C GLY A 374 -12.81 -2.20 11.71
N TYR A 375 -13.33 -3.34 12.14
CA TYR A 375 -14.49 -3.99 11.52
C TYR A 375 -15.79 -3.20 11.73
N GLY A 376 -15.87 -2.42 12.79
CA GLY A 376 -16.96 -1.48 13.04
C GLY A 376 -18.18 -2.10 13.71
N LEU A 377 -19.09 -1.23 14.17
CA LEU A 377 -20.22 -1.61 15.02
C LEU A 377 -21.14 -2.64 14.36
N TYR A 378 -21.53 -2.43 13.10
CA TYR A 378 -22.47 -3.35 12.44
C TYR A 378 -21.90 -4.77 12.30
N PHE A 379 -20.59 -4.89 12.08
CA PHE A 379 -19.96 -6.18 11.87
C PHE A 379 -20.04 -7.03 13.14
N TRP A 380 -19.62 -6.48 14.28
CA TRP A 380 -19.63 -7.21 15.53
C TRP A 380 -21.02 -7.38 16.14
N SER A 381 -21.88 -6.36 16.05
CA SER A 381 -23.20 -6.38 16.68
C SER A 381 -24.25 -7.19 15.91
N ALA A 382 -24.20 -7.17 14.57
CA ALA A 382 -25.21 -7.80 13.73
C ALA A 382 -24.63 -8.88 12.81
N ALA A 383 -23.49 -8.62 12.14
CA ALA A 383 -22.97 -9.53 11.13
C ALA A 383 -22.44 -10.84 11.70
N VAL A 384 -21.64 -10.80 12.77
CA VAL A 384 -21.06 -12.00 13.41
C VAL A 384 -22.15 -12.91 13.99
N PRO A 385 -23.11 -12.43 14.80
CA PRO A 385 -24.21 -13.27 15.27
C PRO A 385 -25.06 -13.84 14.12
N ALA A 386 -25.36 -13.02 13.10
CA ALA A 386 -26.08 -13.45 11.91
C ALA A 386 -25.35 -14.59 11.19
N TRP A 387 -24.03 -14.46 11.01
CA TRP A 387 -23.22 -15.45 10.32
C TRP A 387 -23.15 -16.77 11.09
N ILE A 388 -22.93 -16.71 12.42
CA ILE A 388 -22.94 -17.91 13.27
C ILE A 388 -24.31 -18.61 13.20
N TYR A 389 -25.41 -17.87 13.31
CA TYR A 389 -26.75 -18.42 13.20
C TYR A 389 -26.99 -19.10 11.85
N LEU A 390 -26.64 -18.44 10.74
CA LEU A 390 -26.81 -18.98 9.39
C LEU A 390 -25.93 -20.22 9.17
N PHE A 391 -24.70 -20.23 9.69
CA PHE A 391 -23.82 -21.39 9.65
C PHE A 391 -24.42 -22.58 10.42
N ILE A 392 -24.87 -22.40 11.66
CA ILE A 392 -25.50 -23.45 12.47
C ILE A 392 -26.79 -23.96 11.79
N ARG A 393 -27.62 -23.06 11.26
CA ARG A 393 -28.84 -23.42 10.53
C ARG A 393 -28.52 -24.26 9.29
N CYS A 394 -27.44 -23.92 8.59
CA CYS A 394 -26.96 -24.68 7.44
C CYS A 394 -26.57 -26.11 7.83
N LEU A 395 -25.89 -26.29 8.97
CA LEU A 395 -25.52 -27.63 9.48
C LEU A 395 -26.71 -28.50 9.91
N LYS A 396 -27.80 -27.89 10.39
CA LYS A 396 -28.99 -28.60 10.89
C LYS A 396 -29.98 -29.02 9.79
N THR A 397 -29.79 -28.57 8.55
CA THR A 397 -30.76 -28.78 7.46
C THR A 397 -30.17 -29.65 6.34
N ASN A 398 -31.03 -30.36 5.60
CA ASN A 398 -30.58 -31.32 4.59
C ASN A 398 -29.76 -30.65 3.46
N ILE A 399 -28.62 -31.27 3.13
CA ILE A 399 -27.52 -30.71 2.30
C ILE A 399 -27.93 -30.50 0.83
N GLN A 400 -28.80 -31.36 0.29
CA GLN A 400 -29.04 -31.43 -1.17
C GLN A 400 -29.63 -30.16 -1.79
N ASN A 401 -30.29 -29.29 -1.02
CA ASN A 401 -30.92 -28.06 -1.53
C ASN A 401 -30.19 -26.77 -1.11
N ARG A 402 -29.01 -26.85 -0.48
CA ARG A 402 -28.34 -25.69 0.16
C ARG A 402 -26.87 -25.53 -0.16
N THR A 403 -26.37 -26.10 -1.26
CA THR A 403 -24.95 -26.04 -1.63
C THR A 403 -24.37 -24.63 -1.64
N THR A 404 -25.10 -23.65 -2.20
CA THR A 404 -24.68 -22.23 -2.20
C THR A 404 -24.51 -21.66 -0.78
N GLU A 405 -25.45 -21.97 0.13
CA GLU A 405 -25.38 -21.54 1.53
C GLU A 405 -24.18 -22.20 2.22
N ILE A 406 -23.95 -23.50 2.00
CA ILE A 406 -22.80 -24.22 2.59
C ILE A 406 -21.49 -23.58 2.14
N ILE A 407 -21.31 -23.34 0.85
CA ILE A 407 -20.09 -22.75 0.28
C ILE A 407 -19.80 -21.37 0.89
N ILE A 408 -20.83 -20.52 1.03
CA ILE A 408 -20.66 -19.15 1.52
C ILE A 408 -20.51 -19.11 3.04
N TRP A 409 -21.35 -19.81 3.81
CA TRP A 409 -21.32 -19.72 5.27
C TRP A 409 -20.14 -20.46 5.88
N SER A 410 -19.63 -21.50 5.21
CA SER A 410 -18.44 -22.23 5.66
C SER A 410 -17.16 -21.37 5.68
N GLN A 411 -17.14 -20.22 4.99
CA GLN A 411 -16.04 -19.26 5.06
C GLN A 411 -15.75 -18.77 6.50
N LEU A 412 -16.69 -18.97 7.45
CA LEU A 412 -16.51 -18.71 8.88
C LEU A 412 -15.33 -19.52 9.45
N LEU A 413 -15.19 -20.77 9.00
CA LEU A 413 -14.13 -21.68 9.45
C LEU A 413 -12.75 -21.15 9.04
N ILE A 414 -12.63 -20.56 7.85
CA ILE A 414 -11.39 -19.93 7.38
C ILE A 414 -11.07 -18.70 8.24
N GLY A 415 -12.07 -17.85 8.48
CA GLY A 415 -11.89 -16.66 9.33
C GLY A 415 -11.36 -17.03 10.71
N ILE A 416 -11.96 -18.04 11.35
CA ILE A 416 -11.51 -18.56 12.66
C ILE A 416 -10.10 -19.16 12.55
N ALA A 417 -9.82 -19.97 11.54
CA ALA A 417 -8.51 -20.59 11.35
C ALA A 417 -7.39 -19.54 11.18
N ILE A 418 -7.64 -18.46 10.44
CA ILE A 418 -6.67 -17.35 10.30
C ILE A 418 -6.42 -16.68 11.66
N ILE A 419 -7.48 -16.42 12.46
CA ILE A 419 -7.33 -15.83 13.80
C ILE A 419 -6.49 -16.76 14.70
N ILE A 420 -6.70 -18.07 14.63
CA ILE A 420 -5.92 -19.05 15.40
C ILE A 420 -4.42 -18.96 15.04
N LEU A 421 -4.09 -18.84 13.75
CA LEU A 421 -2.71 -18.80 13.26
C LEU A 421 -1.95 -17.51 13.64
N ILE A 422 -2.67 -16.41 13.94
CA ILE A 422 -2.04 -15.13 14.27
C ILE A 422 -1.63 -15.11 15.76
N PRO A 423 -0.37 -14.78 16.11
CA PRO A 423 0.05 -14.60 17.50
C PRO A 423 -0.78 -13.53 18.26
N VAL A 424 -1.03 -13.76 19.55
CA VAL A 424 -1.86 -12.87 20.39
C VAL A 424 -1.32 -11.43 20.43
N ASP A 425 0.00 -11.24 20.49
CA ASP A 425 0.65 -9.93 20.52
C ASP A 425 0.52 -9.15 19.20
N ARG A 426 0.22 -9.85 18.11
CA ARG A 426 0.14 -9.28 16.76
C ARG A 426 -1.29 -9.06 16.26
N ILE A 427 -2.29 -9.68 16.88
CA ILE A 427 -3.67 -9.69 16.36
C ILE A 427 -4.23 -8.28 16.11
N LYS A 428 -3.93 -7.33 17.01
CA LYS A 428 -4.38 -5.93 16.90
C LYS A 428 -3.91 -5.20 15.64
N PHE A 429 -2.77 -5.59 15.08
CA PHE A 429 -2.23 -4.98 13.85
C PHE A 429 -2.59 -5.75 12.58
N GLN A 430 -3.23 -6.91 12.72
CA GLN A 430 -3.42 -7.88 11.64
C GLN A 430 -4.89 -8.11 11.26
N ALA A 431 -5.83 -7.30 11.79
CA ALA A 431 -7.23 -7.34 11.35
C ALA A 431 -7.35 -7.28 9.82
N ARG A 432 -6.51 -6.48 9.14
CA ARG A 432 -6.48 -6.39 7.67
C ARG A 432 -6.19 -7.70 6.93
N TYR A 433 -5.65 -8.74 7.59
CA TYR A 433 -5.29 -10.01 6.93
C TYR A 433 -6.49 -10.88 6.56
N PHE A 434 -7.68 -10.61 7.11
CA PHE A 434 -8.88 -11.38 6.82
C PHE A 434 -10.08 -10.48 6.48
N LEU A 435 -9.82 -9.31 5.87
CA LEU A 435 -10.82 -8.35 5.36
C LEU A 435 -12.02 -8.97 4.62
N PHE A 436 -11.84 -10.12 3.96
CA PHE A 436 -12.94 -10.82 3.26
C PHE A 436 -14.11 -11.17 4.18
N VAL A 437 -13.87 -11.37 5.49
CA VAL A 437 -14.94 -11.67 6.45
C VAL A 437 -16.01 -10.58 6.49
N ILE A 438 -15.63 -9.32 6.24
CA ILE A 438 -16.57 -8.18 6.20
C ILE A 438 -17.59 -8.39 5.09
N GLY A 439 -17.14 -8.80 3.90
CA GLY A 439 -18.03 -9.07 2.77
C GLY A 439 -19.01 -10.19 3.10
N ILE A 440 -18.53 -11.30 3.69
CA ILE A 440 -19.40 -12.41 4.10
C ILE A 440 -20.35 -12.00 5.23
N GLY A 441 -19.90 -11.19 6.18
CA GLY A 441 -20.73 -10.61 7.24
C GLY A 441 -21.84 -9.72 6.68
N SER A 442 -21.54 -8.88 5.68
CA SER A 442 -22.56 -8.09 4.97
C SER A 442 -23.59 -8.98 4.27
N LEU A 443 -23.17 -10.12 3.68
CA LEU A 443 -24.10 -11.11 3.14
C LEU A 443 -25.00 -11.70 4.22
N ALA A 444 -24.43 -12.04 5.40
CA ALA A 444 -25.17 -12.61 6.52
C ALA A 444 -26.28 -11.67 6.99
N ILE A 445 -26.00 -10.36 7.07
CA ILE A 445 -27.00 -9.34 7.37
C ILE A 445 -28.11 -9.32 6.32
N GLY A 446 -27.75 -9.26 5.03
CA GLY A 446 -28.73 -9.27 3.94
C GLY A 446 -29.64 -10.50 3.96
N SER A 447 -29.06 -11.66 4.24
CA SER A 447 -29.82 -12.90 4.44
C SER A 447 -30.76 -12.79 5.63
N ILE A 448 -30.29 -12.34 6.80
CA ILE A 448 -31.14 -12.22 7.99
C ILE A 448 -32.27 -11.21 7.82
N ILE A 449 -32.01 -10.04 7.21
CA ILE A 449 -33.05 -9.05 6.87
C ILE A 449 -34.14 -9.70 6.02
N SER A 450 -33.75 -10.56 5.07
CA SER A 450 -34.68 -11.28 4.20
C SER A 450 -35.48 -12.37 4.92
N HIS A 451 -35.05 -12.83 6.10
CA HIS A 451 -35.73 -13.85 6.90
C HIS A 451 -36.72 -13.27 7.94
N PHE A 452 -36.54 -12.02 8.37
CA PHE A 452 -37.44 -11.42 9.35
C PHE A 452 -38.84 -11.21 8.77
N ARG A 453 -39.86 -11.75 9.46
CA ARG A 453 -41.28 -11.59 9.07
C ARG A 453 -41.81 -10.17 9.33
N TYR A 454 -41.39 -9.55 10.43
CA TYR A 454 -41.86 -8.22 10.84
C TYR A 454 -40.95 -7.12 10.30
N LYS A 455 -41.54 -6.14 9.60
CA LYS A 455 -40.82 -4.99 9.03
C LYS A 455 -40.05 -4.19 10.09
N THR A 456 -40.54 -4.11 11.32
CA THR A 456 -39.90 -3.38 12.42
C THR A 456 -38.47 -3.86 12.68
N TYR A 457 -38.24 -5.18 12.72
CA TYR A 457 -36.90 -5.75 12.93
C TYR A 457 -35.99 -5.53 11.71
N GLN A 458 -36.55 -5.63 10.49
CA GLN A 458 -35.80 -5.32 9.27
C GLN A 458 -35.30 -3.87 9.30
N ILE A 459 -36.20 -2.93 9.61
CA ILE A 459 -35.89 -1.50 9.70
C ILE A 459 -34.87 -1.23 10.82
N GLY A 460 -35.02 -1.85 11.99
CA GLY A 460 -34.06 -1.71 13.10
C GLY A 460 -32.63 -2.09 12.71
N ILE A 461 -32.45 -3.22 12.03
CA ILE A 461 -31.12 -3.66 11.54
C ILE A 461 -30.59 -2.71 10.47
N ILE A 462 -31.44 -2.25 9.55
CA ILE A 462 -31.04 -1.28 8.51
C ILE A 462 -30.59 0.03 9.16
N ILE A 463 -31.32 0.56 10.16
CA ILE A 463 -30.95 1.77 10.89
C ILE A 463 -29.60 1.59 11.58
N LEU A 464 -29.39 0.47 12.29
CA LEU A 464 -28.11 0.16 12.93
C LEU A 464 -26.95 0.17 11.92
N CYS A 465 -27.14 -0.45 10.76
CA CYS A 465 -26.15 -0.47 9.69
C CYS A 465 -25.88 0.93 9.11
N CYS A 466 -26.93 1.74 8.90
CA CYS A 466 -26.80 3.12 8.42
C CYS A 466 -26.03 4.00 9.42
N VAL A 467 -26.34 3.89 10.72
CA VAL A 467 -25.63 4.62 11.79
C VAL A 467 -24.15 4.18 11.84
N SER A 468 -23.88 2.88 11.77
CA SER A 468 -22.51 2.36 11.72
C SER A 468 -21.75 2.87 10.49
N ALA A 469 -22.39 2.95 9.33
CA ALA A 469 -21.78 3.46 8.11
C ALA A 469 -21.45 4.96 8.20
N LEU A 470 -22.33 5.76 8.80
CA LEU A 470 -22.07 7.18 9.08
C LEU A 470 -20.87 7.36 10.02
N PHE A 471 -20.79 6.55 11.09
CA PHE A 471 -19.66 6.57 12.02
C PHE A 471 -18.34 6.14 11.35
N SER A 472 -18.41 5.23 10.38
CA SER A 472 -17.23 4.80 9.62
C SER A 472 -16.64 5.94 8.78
N LEU A 473 -17.50 6.83 8.26
CA LEU A 473 -17.06 8.02 7.52
C LEU A 473 -16.38 9.04 8.44
N THR A 474 -16.90 9.26 9.66
CA THR A 474 -16.24 10.15 10.63
C THR A 474 -14.90 9.59 11.09
N GLN A 475 -14.77 8.26 11.20
CA GLN A 475 -13.49 7.61 11.50
C GLN A 475 -12.44 7.80 10.40
N LEU A 476 -12.85 7.76 9.13
CA LEU A 476 -11.94 8.01 8.01
C LEU A 476 -11.29 9.40 8.12
N ALA A 477 -12.08 10.42 8.52
CA ALA A 477 -11.64 11.81 8.62
C ALA A 477 -10.52 12.05 9.64
N ILE A 478 -10.49 11.26 10.72
CA ILE A 478 -9.57 11.42 11.87
C ILE A 478 -8.47 10.34 11.92
N SER A 479 -8.42 9.51 10.89
CA SER A 479 -7.48 8.40 10.80
C SER A 479 -6.01 8.86 10.70
N GLN A 480 -5.08 8.06 11.23
CA GLN A 480 -3.64 8.35 11.21
C GLN A 480 -2.79 7.25 10.55
N LEU A 481 -3.33 6.03 10.39
CA LEU A 481 -2.60 4.85 9.93
C LEU A 481 -3.42 4.04 8.89
N PRO A 482 -3.55 4.51 7.64
CA PRO A 482 -2.94 5.73 7.08
C PRO A 482 -3.77 6.99 7.33
N SER A 483 -3.14 8.17 7.31
CA SER A 483 -3.85 9.44 7.40
C SER A 483 -4.58 9.77 6.09
N TYR A 484 -5.79 10.30 6.23
CA TYR A 484 -6.62 10.88 5.17
C TYR A 484 -6.91 12.38 5.39
N SER A 485 -6.13 13.04 6.27
CA SER A 485 -6.23 14.48 6.51
C SER A 485 -5.78 15.24 5.25
N ILE A 486 -6.72 15.96 4.63
CA ILE A 486 -6.51 16.71 3.37
C ILE A 486 -6.60 18.22 3.55
N ASP A 487 -6.92 18.69 4.76
CA ASP A 487 -7.05 20.10 5.14
C ASP A 487 -5.75 20.88 4.91
N ILE A 488 -4.61 20.36 5.38
CA ILE A 488 -3.30 20.98 5.19
C ILE A 488 -2.91 21.02 3.69
N PRO A 489 -2.94 19.92 2.93
CA PRO A 489 -2.67 19.96 1.48
C PRO A 489 -3.59 20.90 0.69
N ILE A 490 -4.87 21.00 1.07
CA ILE A 490 -5.82 21.92 0.43
C ILE A 490 -5.43 23.36 0.71
N LYS A 491 -5.14 23.69 1.98
CA LYS A 491 -4.71 25.04 2.39
C LYS A 491 -3.43 25.46 1.66
N ASP A 492 -2.45 24.56 1.57
CA ASP A 492 -1.20 24.81 0.87
C ASP A 492 -1.43 25.08 -0.63
N LYS A 493 -2.33 24.32 -1.28
CA LYS A 493 -2.72 24.58 -2.67
C LYS A 493 -3.45 25.90 -2.87
N ILE A 494 -4.37 26.26 -1.97
CA ILE A 494 -5.10 27.56 -2.02
C ILE A 494 -4.11 28.72 -1.91
N ASN A 495 -3.12 28.59 -1.04
CA ASN A 495 -2.07 29.59 -0.85
C ASN A 495 -1.00 29.59 -1.95
N LYS A 496 -1.16 28.77 -3.01
CA LYS A 496 -0.17 28.56 -4.08
C LYS A 496 1.23 28.21 -3.52
N ALA A 497 1.26 27.53 -2.38
CA ALA A 497 2.50 27.08 -1.79
C ALA A 497 3.02 25.87 -2.56
N ASP A 498 4.24 25.96 -3.07
CA ASP A 498 4.89 24.88 -3.79
C ASP A 498 5.76 24.06 -2.82
N TYR A 499 5.13 23.09 -2.16
CA TYR A 499 5.81 22.18 -1.24
C TYR A 499 5.98 20.79 -1.85
N ALA A 500 7.01 20.07 -1.41
CA ALA A 500 7.23 18.68 -1.81
C ALA A 500 6.08 17.80 -1.33
N LYS A 501 5.67 16.80 -2.11
CA LYS A 501 4.50 15.98 -1.75
C LYS A 501 4.79 15.10 -0.53
N LEU A 502 6.03 14.67 -0.36
CA LEU A 502 6.45 13.87 0.80
C LEU A 502 6.36 14.61 2.14
N ARG A 503 6.22 15.95 2.13
CA ARG A 503 5.82 16.77 3.30
C ARG A 503 4.68 16.15 4.09
N TYR A 504 3.66 15.68 3.39
CA TYR A 504 2.39 15.28 4.00
C TYR A 504 2.48 13.90 4.67
N ILE A 505 3.61 13.18 4.54
CA ILE A 505 3.86 11.98 5.36
C ILE A 505 3.90 12.32 6.85
N ARG A 506 4.28 13.55 7.22
CA ARG A 506 4.28 14.03 8.61
C ARG A 506 2.91 14.01 9.28
N LEU A 507 1.83 13.95 8.50
CA LEU A 507 0.47 13.80 9.02
C LEU A 507 0.24 12.41 9.63
N SER A 508 1.10 11.44 9.33
CA SER A 508 1.11 10.14 10.02
C SER A 508 2.03 10.19 11.24
N SER A 509 1.46 9.87 12.41
CA SER A 509 2.16 9.89 13.70
C SER A 509 3.40 8.99 13.75
N SER A 510 3.38 7.85 13.06
CA SER A 510 4.48 6.88 13.07
C SER A 510 5.72 7.27 12.25
N MET A 511 5.62 8.28 11.39
CA MET A 511 6.65 8.60 10.38
C MET A 511 7.10 10.07 10.41
N ASN A 512 6.62 10.84 11.38
CA ASN A 512 6.78 12.29 11.42
C ASN A 512 8.26 12.74 11.42
N SER A 513 9.11 12.11 12.22
CA SER A 513 10.53 12.48 12.33
C SER A 513 11.32 12.35 11.02
N MET A 514 11.01 11.34 10.21
CA MET A 514 11.67 11.09 8.93
C MET A 514 11.09 11.91 7.78
N GLY A 515 9.85 12.40 7.93
CA GLY A 515 9.14 13.14 6.89
C GLY A 515 9.84 14.42 6.43
N PHE A 516 10.60 15.08 7.31
CA PHE A 516 11.40 16.28 6.96
C PHE A 516 12.46 15.96 5.91
N LEU A 517 13.25 14.91 6.12
CA LEU A 517 14.33 14.56 5.21
C LEU A 517 13.80 14.04 3.87
N TRP A 518 12.69 13.31 3.89
CA TRP A 518 12.01 12.88 2.66
C TRP A 518 11.45 14.06 1.87
N GLU A 519 10.91 15.07 2.56
CA GLU A 519 10.50 16.32 1.93
C GLU A 519 11.67 17.04 1.28
N THR A 520 12.80 17.20 1.98
CA THR A 520 14.01 17.84 1.45
C THR A 520 14.56 17.08 0.25
N LEU A 521 14.66 15.74 0.33
CA LEU A 521 15.09 14.90 -0.79
C LEU A 521 14.13 15.01 -1.99
N ASP A 522 12.82 14.94 -1.77
CA ASP A 522 11.83 15.06 -2.85
C ASP A 522 11.91 16.45 -3.51
N PHE A 523 11.97 17.50 -2.70
CA PHE A 523 12.02 18.88 -3.19
C PHE A 523 13.28 19.14 -4.03
N THR A 524 14.43 18.72 -3.54
CA THR A 524 15.74 18.94 -4.19
C THR A 524 15.91 18.14 -5.48
N THR A 525 15.19 17.02 -5.63
CA THR A 525 15.38 16.09 -6.76
C THR A 525 14.23 16.09 -7.77
N ARG A 526 13.04 16.62 -7.46
CA ARG A 526 11.83 16.53 -8.31
C ARG A 526 11.93 17.17 -9.71
N HIS A 527 12.95 17.97 -9.96
CA HIS A 527 13.26 18.58 -11.25
C HIS A 527 14.57 18.07 -11.88
N HIS A 528 15.26 17.13 -11.21
CA HIS A 528 16.48 16.52 -11.70
C HIS A 528 16.16 15.19 -12.41
N GLU A 529 16.32 15.15 -13.73
CA GLU A 529 15.90 13.99 -14.55
C GLU A 529 16.56 12.67 -14.14
N LYS A 530 17.83 12.71 -13.76
CA LYS A 530 18.58 11.51 -13.34
C LYS A 530 18.29 11.12 -11.89
N GLY A 531 17.67 12.01 -11.09
CA GLY A 531 17.55 11.87 -9.64
C GLY A 531 18.90 11.69 -8.95
N LEU A 532 18.87 11.14 -7.73
CA LEU A 532 20.06 10.75 -6.97
C LEU A 532 20.07 9.24 -6.73
N ASN A 533 21.26 8.64 -6.65
CA ASN A 533 21.44 7.31 -6.06
C ASN A 533 21.60 7.45 -4.55
N VAL A 534 20.54 7.14 -3.80
CA VAL A 534 20.45 7.42 -2.38
C VAL A 534 20.71 6.15 -1.56
N TYR A 535 21.71 6.21 -0.69
CA TYR A 535 21.92 5.23 0.36
C TYR A 535 21.07 5.56 1.57
N PHE A 536 20.55 4.54 2.24
CA PHE A 536 19.96 4.72 3.56
C PHE A 536 20.38 3.63 4.55
N ALA A 537 20.39 4.01 5.83
CA ALA A 537 20.54 3.09 6.96
C ALA A 537 19.67 3.55 8.13
N MET A 538 18.91 2.64 8.73
CA MET A 538 17.84 2.99 9.67
C MET A 538 17.79 2.02 10.86
N SER A 539 17.56 2.58 12.06
CA SER A 539 17.37 1.85 13.33
C SER A 539 16.04 1.11 13.45
N TYR A 540 15.05 1.47 12.62
CA TYR A 540 13.70 0.90 12.65
C TYR A 540 13.21 0.53 11.25
N TYR A 541 11.91 0.26 11.07
CA TYR A 541 11.31 -0.16 9.79
C TYR A 541 11.91 0.60 8.62
N PRO A 542 12.36 -0.12 7.58
CA PRO A 542 13.21 0.52 6.62
C PRO A 542 12.37 0.97 5.42
N PHE A 543 11.79 2.16 5.56
CA PHE A 543 10.80 2.77 4.68
C PHE A 543 11.36 3.17 3.31
N ALA A 544 11.85 2.18 2.55
CA ALA A 544 12.61 2.36 1.32
C ALA A 544 11.82 3.10 0.22
N ALA A 545 10.49 3.04 0.20
CA ALA A 545 9.69 3.63 -0.85
C ALA A 545 9.77 5.17 -0.92
N SER A 546 9.92 5.85 0.21
CA SER A 546 9.99 7.32 0.25
C SER A 546 11.25 7.86 -0.43
N PHE A 547 12.33 7.08 -0.48
CA PHE A 547 13.61 7.51 -1.05
C PHE A 547 13.55 7.70 -2.57
N TYR A 548 12.61 7.05 -3.27
CA TYR A 548 12.43 7.21 -4.71
C TYR A 548 11.86 8.58 -5.11
N GLY A 549 11.26 9.30 -4.15
CA GLY A 549 10.59 10.57 -4.42
C GLY A 549 9.20 10.42 -5.05
N SER A 550 8.46 11.52 -5.09
CA SER A 550 7.05 11.57 -5.54
C SER A 550 6.88 11.34 -7.05
N LYS A 551 7.94 11.54 -7.84
CA LYS A 551 7.99 11.27 -9.29
C LYS A 551 8.86 10.06 -9.63
N LEU A 552 9.15 9.21 -8.63
CA LEU A 552 10.09 8.10 -8.77
C LEU A 552 11.41 8.57 -9.40
N GLN A 553 11.90 9.76 -9.05
CA GLN A 553 13.06 10.35 -9.69
C GLN A 553 14.36 9.69 -9.23
N ASN A 554 14.46 9.31 -7.95
CA ASN A 554 15.67 8.78 -7.35
C ASN A 554 15.78 7.26 -7.51
N ARG A 555 16.94 6.71 -7.12
CA ARG A 555 17.19 5.28 -6.97
C ARG A 555 17.65 4.97 -5.55
N VAL A 556 17.41 3.74 -5.13
CA VAL A 556 17.89 3.23 -3.84
C VAL A 556 19.20 2.48 -4.07
N TRP A 557 20.31 3.10 -3.67
CA TRP A 557 21.66 2.51 -3.81
C TRP A 557 21.74 1.14 -3.11
N ASN A 558 21.05 0.98 -1.98
CA ASN A 558 21.01 -0.27 -1.24
C ASN A 558 20.53 -1.47 -2.10
N PHE A 559 19.71 -1.23 -3.12
CA PHE A 559 19.16 -2.26 -4.01
C PHE A 559 19.92 -2.38 -5.34
N ASP A 560 20.79 -1.43 -5.68
CA ASP A 560 21.54 -1.41 -6.93
C ASP A 560 22.52 -2.58 -7.09
N ARG A 561 22.42 -3.36 -8.17
CA ARG A 561 23.30 -4.52 -8.41
C ARG A 561 24.76 -4.10 -8.59
N ASN A 562 25.03 -2.90 -9.11
CA ASN A 562 26.38 -2.38 -9.38
C ASN A 562 26.75 -1.31 -8.34
N ASN A 563 27.51 -1.68 -7.31
CA ASN A 563 27.79 -0.83 -6.15
C ASN A 563 29.25 -0.32 -6.09
N GLU A 564 29.94 -0.28 -7.23
CA GLU A 564 31.34 0.18 -7.29
C GLU A 564 31.47 1.67 -6.96
N ASN A 565 30.47 2.47 -7.31
CA ASN A 565 30.47 3.92 -7.07
C ASN A 565 29.90 4.26 -5.69
N MET A 566 30.51 5.28 -5.07
CA MET A 566 29.98 5.88 -3.84
C MET A 566 28.58 6.49 -4.08
N PRO A 567 27.64 6.37 -3.12
CA PRO A 567 26.31 6.96 -3.22
C PRO A 567 26.33 8.46 -3.46
N ASP A 568 25.35 8.98 -4.19
CA ASP A 568 25.22 10.42 -4.41
C ASP A 568 24.74 11.14 -3.14
N ALA A 569 23.97 10.45 -2.32
CA ALA A 569 23.40 10.94 -1.07
C ALA A 569 23.27 9.83 -0.03
N PHE A 570 23.27 10.20 1.24
CA PHE A 570 23.03 9.31 2.36
C PHE A 570 21.96 9.87 3.28
N LEU A 571 20.97 9.04 3.63
CA LEU A 571 19.97 9.36 4.63
C LEU A 571 20.02 8.34 5.78
N PHE A 572 20.27 8.83 6.99
CA PHE A 572 20.31 8.02 8.18
C PHE A 572 19.08 8.26 9.06
N PHE A 573 18.68 7.23 9.79
CA PHE A 573 17.77 7.32 10.91
C PHE A 573 18.32 6.52 12.09
N GLU A 574 18.94 7.19 13.07
CA GLU A 574 19.80 6.59 14.10
C GLU A 574 19.18 6.64 15.51
N SER A 575 17.85 6.49 15.63
CA SER A 575 17.17 6.57 16.94
C SER A 575 17.57 5.45 17.93
N ALA A 576 18.13 4.34 17.43
CA ALA A 576 18.68 3.24 18.22
C ALA A 576 19.94 2.69 17.51
N PRO A 577 21.15 3.19 17.83
CA PRO A 577 22.38 2.87 17.09
C PRO A 577 22.70 1.37 17.00
N SER A 578 22.37 0.59 18.03
CA SER A 578 22.58 -0.87 18.07
C SER A 578 21.66 -1.66 17.13
N ARG A 579 20.65 -1.02 16.54
CA ARG A 579 19.63 -1.65 15.68
C ARG A 579 19.68 -1.18 14.24
N ILE A 580 20.70 -0.40 13.85
CA ILE A 580 20.81 0.10 12.48
C ILE A 580 21.06 -1.06 11.53
N LYS A 581 20.21 -1.17 10.51
CA LYS A 581 20.38 -2.10 9.40
C LYS A 581 21.21 -1.46 8.29
N TYR A 582 22.33 -2.09 7.95
CA TYR A 582 23.18 -1.74 6.82
C TYR A 582 23.02 -2.80 5.73
N ILE A 583 22.99 -2.38 4.46
CA ILE A 583 22.92 -3.30 3.30
C ILE A 583 24.16 -3.12 2.44
N LYS A 584 24.73 -4.25 1.98
CA LYS A 584 25.96 -4.36 1.17
C LYS A 584 27.21 -3.84 1.86
N ARG A 585 27.27 -2.54 2.13
CA ARG A 585 28.39 -1.87 2.80
C ARG A 585 27.89 -1.04 3.97
N LYS A 586 28.64 -1.09 5.07
CA LYS A 586 28.40 -0.26 6.25
C LYS A 586 29.04 1.11 6.04
N PHE A 587 28.21 2.15 6.02
CA PHE A 587 28.62 3.55 6.07
C PHE A 587 28.03 4.16 7.33
N THR A 588 28.84 4.82 8.17
CA THR A 588 28.33 5.49 9.38
C THR A 588 28.24 7.00 9.18
N SER A 589 27.34 7.65 9.91
CA SER A 589 27.25 9.11 9.95
C SER A 589 28.59 9.76 10.34
N ALA A 590 29.35 9.14 11.26
CA ALA A 590 30.69 9.58 11.66
C ALA A 590 31.72 9.52 10.50
N GLN A 591 31.72 8.44 9.70
CA GLN A 591 32.63 8.34 8.55
C GLN A 591 32.35 9.40 7.48
N LEU A 592 31.07 9.70 7.23
CA LEU A 592 30.69 10.71 6.25
C LEU A 592 30.94 12.12 6.74
N MET A 593 30.82 12.35 8.05
CA MET A 593 31.21 13.60 8.67
C MET A 593 32.68 13.93 8.41
N SER A 594 33.58 12.93 8.49
CA SER A 594 35.01 13.10 8.16
C SER A 594 35.33 13.11 6.67
N ASN A 595 34.36 12.84 5.79
CA ASN A 595 34.60 12.74 4.36
C ASN A 595 34.38 14.10 3.69
N HIS A 596 35.44 14.66 3.08
CA HIS A 596 35.41 15.99 2.45
C HIS A 596 34.46 16.09 1.24
N ASP A 597 34.09 14.97 0.61
CA ASP A 597 33.20 14.93 -0.55
C ASP A 597 31.72 15.07 -0.18
N TYR A 598 31.36 14.94 1.10
CA TYR A 598 29.96 14.97 1.56
C TYR A 598 29.69 16.11 2.53
N GLU A 599 28.44 16.56 2.52
CA GLU A 599 27.99 17.66 3.38
C GLU A 599 26.59 17.35 3.94
N LEU A 600 26.38 17.59 5.24
CA LEU A 600 25.09 17.37 5.91
C LEU A 600 24.11 18.48 5.55
N VAL A 601 23.24 18.31 4.56
CA VAL A 601 22.33 19.35 4.06
C VAL A 601 21.02 19.49 4.83
N ASP A 602 20.62 18.50 5.62
CA ASP A 602 19.43 18.60 6.48
C ASP A 602 19.49 17.59 7.65
N ARG A 603 18.77 17.89 8.73
CA ARG A 603 18.60 16.99 9.88
C ARG A 603 17.25 17.19 10.60
N SER A 604 16.72 16.11 11.17
CA SER A 604 15.54 16.15 12.03
C SER A 604 15.60 15.08 13.11
N GLY A 605 15.76 15.50 14.37
CA GLY A 605 16.00 14.60 15.50
C GLY A 605 17.22 13.71 15.28
N TYR A 606 16.99 12.40 15.19
CA TYR A 606 18.01 11.37 14.92
C TYR A 606 18.20 11.05 13.43
N SER A 607 17.72 11.92 12.54
CA SER A 607 17.76 11.70 11.09
C SER A 607 18.72 12.68 10.44
N TYR A 608 19.57 12.21 9.53
CA TYR A 608 20.62 13.00 8.89
C TYR A 608 20.62 12.80 7.36
N PHE A 609 20.68 13.89 6.58
CA PHE A 609 20.78 13.85 5.13
C PHE A 609 22.12 14.44 4.68
N PHE A 610 23.03 13.59 4.21
CA PHE A 610 24.28 13.98 3.57
C PHE A 610 24.15 13.95 2.05
N LEU A 611 24.71 14.95 1.38
CA LEU A 611 24.74 15.08 -0.09
C LEU A 611 26.19 15.22 -0.56
N ASN A 612 26.53 14.58 -1.67
CA ASN A 612 27.85 14.76 -2.29
C ASN A 612 27.99 16.19 -2.84
N LYS A 613 29.10 16.85 -2.52
CA LYS A 613 29.39 18.25 -2.90
C LYS A 613 29.43 18.50 -4.40
N LYS A 614 29.62 17.47 -5.23
CA LYS A 614 29.51 17.61 -6.70
C LYS A 614 28.14 18.12 -7.15
N PHE A 615 27.08 17.89 -6.36
CA PHE A 615 25.73 18.40 -6.60
C PHE A 615 25.46 19.77 -5.95
N LEU A 616 26.46 20.31 -5.25
CA LEU A 616 26.45 21.62 -4.61
C LEU A 616 27.35 22.62 -5.35
N ALA A 617 27.83 22.24 -6.54
CA ALA A 617 28.48 23.17 -7.46
C ALA A 617 27.46 24.19 -8.00
N ASP A 618 27.93 25.42 -8.20
CA ASP A 618 27.11 26.54 -8.68
C ASP A 618 26.34 26.18 -9.95
N ASP A 619 25.11 26.70 -10.03
CA ASP A 619 24.15 26.51 -11.13
C ASP A 619 23.63 25.09 -11.40
N SER A 620 23.97 24.09 -10.57
CA SER A 620 23.31 22.79 -10.70
C SER A 620 21.82 22.85 -10.29
N ALA A 621 20.97 22.05 -10.94
CA ALA A 621 19.54 22.02 -10.64
C ALA A 621 19.23 21.63 -9.18
N ILE A 622 20.07 20.76 -8.60
CA ILE A 622 19.93 20.31 -7.20
C ILE A 622 20.32 21.43 -6.24
N TYR A 623 21.44 22.10 -6.50
CA TYR A 623 21.88 23.26 -5.72
C TYR A 623 20.82 24.36 -5.67
N ASN A 624 20.30 24.76 -6.82
CA ASN A 624 19.25 25.78 -6.91
C ASN A 624 17.96 25.37 -6.16
N SER A 625 17.56 24.09 -6.28
CA SER A 625 16.40 23.56 -5.55
C SER A 625 16.64 23.53 -4.04
N LEU A 626 17.86 23.25 -3.59
CA LEU A 626 18.22 23.26 -2.16
C LEU A 626 18.21 24.68 -1.60
N LEU A 627 18.70 25.68 -2.34
CA LEU A 627 18.62 27.08 -1.92
C LEU A 627 17.19 27.57 -1.79
N GLU A 628 16.33 27.19 -2.74
CA GLU A 628 14.91 27.49 -2.66
C GLU A 628 14.25 26.80 -1.46
N HIS A 629 14.63 25.55 -1.17
CA HIS A 629 14.20 24.86 0.04
C HIS A 629 14.62 25.62 1.30
N TYR A 630 15.88 26.03 1.43
CA TYR A 630 16.33 26.82 2.58
C TYR A 630 15.55 28.13 2.75
N LYS A 631 15.34 28.90 1.66
CA LYS A 631 14.53 30.14 1.71
C LYS A 631 13.11 29.90 2.25
N ARG A 632 12.53 28.74 1.94
CA ARG A 632 11.14 28.41 2.32
C ARG A 632 11.04 27.86 3.74
N TYR A 633 11.96 26.98 4.15
CA TYR A 633 11.83 26.21 5.39
C TYR A 633 12.74 26.67 6.52
N PHE A 634 13.84 27.36 6.20
CA PHE A 634 14.86 27.82 7.14
C PHE A 634 14.89 29.36 7.23
N ILE A 635 13.80 30.05 6.91
CA ILE A 635 13.75 31.53 6.91
C ILE A 635 14.19 32.12 8.26
N ASN A 636 13.72 31.49 9.33
CA ASN A 636 14.01 31.81 10.72
C ASN A 636 15.50 31.67 11.05
N GLU A 637 16.11 30.58 10.61
CA GLU A 637 17.53 30.28 10.75
C GLU A 637 18.39 31.19 9.89
N ILE A 638 17.94 31.56 8.68
CA ILE A 638 18.61 32.51 7.78
C ILE A 638 18.63 33.91 8.40
N GLU A 639 17.50 34.41 8.90
CA GLU A 639 17.46 35.72 9.58
C GLU A 639 18.34 35.74 10.83
N SER A 640 18.33 34.66 11.61
CA SER A 640 19.23 34.52 12.77
C SER A 640 20.71 34.47 12.37
N ALA A 641 21.04 33.77 11.28
CA ALA A 641 22.39 33.69 10.77
C ALA A 641 22.92 35.06 10.31
N LYS A 642 22.08 35.91 9.71
CA LYS A 642 22.46 37.27 9.31
C LYS A 642 22.92 38.13 10.50
N LEU A 643 22.33 37.94 11.68
CA LEU A 643 22.75 38.64 12.90
C LEU A 643 24.15 38.26 13.37
N LEU A 644 24.66 37.09 12.96
CA LEU A 644 26.00 36.61 13.30
C LEU A 644 27.09 37.14 12.37
N VAL A 645 26.74 37.49 11.13
CA VAL A 645 27.69 37.89 10.06
C VAL A 645 28.68 38.98 10.50
N PRO A 646 28.27 40.07 11.18
CA PRO A 646 29.20 41.13 11.60
C PRO A 646 30.27 40.68 12.59
N TYR A 647 30.10 39.52 13.22
CA TYR A 647 30.95 39.00 14.29
C TYR A 647 31.80 37.80 13.87
N LEU A 648 31.73 37.40 12.59
CA LEU A 648 32.54 36.33 12.02
C LEU A 648 33.83 36.90 11.45
N ASP A 649 34.96 36.48 12.02
CA ASP A 649 36.27 36.74 11.47
C ASP A 649 36.42 36.05 10.10
N LYS A 650 37.14 36.70 9.18
CA LYS A 650 37.36 36.19 7.83
C LYS A 650 38.11 34.85 7.88
N ASP A 651 37.69 33.90 7.04
CA ASP A 651 38.31 32.58 6.85
C ASP A 651 38.29 31.65 8.10
N THR A 652 37.70 32.08 9.22
CA THR A 652 37.52 31.23 10.41
C THR A 652 36.30 30.31 10.22
N PRO A 653 36.43 28.97 10.32
CA PRO A 653 35.32 28.06 10.10
C PRO A 653 34.29 28.13 11.22
N VAL A 654 33.02 27.89 10.88
CA VAL A 654 31.93 27.69 11.84
C VAL A 654 31.58 26.21 11.90
N ILE A 655 31.73 25.62 13.08
CA ILE A 655 31.46 24.21 13.36
C ILE A 655 30.29 24.14 14.32
N THR A 656 29.16 23.58 13.87
CA THR A 656 27.95 23.61 14.69
C THR A 656 27.01 22.44 14.39
N SER A 657 26.39 21.88 15.42
CA SER A 657 25.18 21.08 15.23
C SER A 657 23.90 21.91 15.31
N HIS A 658 23.96 23.20 15.63
CA HIS A 658 22.77 24.06 15.76
C HIS A 658 22.09 24.31 14.39
N TYR A 659 20.75 24.46 14.37
CA TYR A 659 19.99 24.67 13.13
C TYR A 659 20.37 25.95 12.36
N ILE A 660 20.86 26.97 13.08
CA ILE A 660 21.39 28.22 12.47
C ILE A 660 22.55 27.94 11.50
N GLY A 661 23.27 26.82 11.67
CA GLY A 661 24.29 26.40 10.71
C GLY A 661 23.76 26.25 9.28
N PHE A 662 22.50 25.80 9.09
CA PHE A 662 21.88 25.75 7.77
C PHE A 662 21.58 27.14 7.20
N GLY A 663 21.23 28.10 8.06
CA GLY A 663 21.11 29.51 7.70
C GLY A 663 22.44 30.13 7.26
N LEU A 664 23.51 29.92 8.03
CA LEU A 664 24.86 30.35 7.66
C LEU A 664 25.33 29.72 6.35
N ARG A 665 25.00 28.44 6.13
CA ARG A 665 25.29 27.77 4.88
C ARG A 665 24.55 28.38 3.69
N TYR A 666 23.28 28.73 3.86
CA TYR A 666 22.56 29.48 2.83
C TYR A 666 23.26 30.81 2.50
N LEU A 667 23.76 31.53 3.51
CA LEU A 667 24.54 32.75 3.31
C LEU A 667 25.87 32.46 2.57
N LYS A 668 26.56 31.35 2.88
CA LYS A 668 27.76 30.90 2.15
C LYS A 668 27.45 30.66 0.67
N TYR A 669 26.43 29.85 0.38
CA TYR A 669 26.04 29.52 -1.00
C TYR A 669 25.50 30.72 -1.79
N THR A 670 25.05 31.77 -1.11
CA THR A 670 24.65 33.03 -1.76
C THR A 670 25.76 34.07 -1.79
N ASN A 671 27.01 33.66 -1.51
CA ASN A 671 28.21 34.50 -1.51
C ASN A 671 28.12 35.72 -0.57
N ILE A 672 27.32 35.64 0.50
CA ILE A 672 27.20 36.69 1.52
C ILE A 672 28.34 36.57 2.55
N ILE A 673 28.78 35.35 2.83
CA ILE A 673 29.95 35.05 3.68
C ILE A 673 30.88 34.07 2.98
N ASN A 674 32.17 34.11 3.31
CA ASN A 674 33.17 33.20 2.76
C ASN A 674 33.66 32.14 3.76
N ASN A 675 33.14 32.16 4.99
CA ASN A 675 33.50 31.21 6.04
C ASN A 675 33.12 29.77 5.64
N GLU A 676 33.97 28.81 5.98
CA GLU A 676 33.63 27.40 5.88
C GLU A 676 32.58 27.02 6.95
N ILE A 677 31.48 26.39 6.53
CA ILE A 677 30.35 26.06 7.41
C ILE A 677 30.17 24.54 7.52
N TYR A 678 30.56 24.00 8.66
CA TYR A 678 30.42 22.59 9.00
C TYR A 678 29.19 22.39 9.89
N THR A 679 28.07 21.98 9.27
CA THR A 679 26.93 21.47 10.03
C THR A 679 27.13 19.98 10.35
N LEU A 680 26.88 19.61 11.60
CA LEU A 680 27.16 18.27 12.11
C LEU A 680 25.94 17.63 12.77
N PRO A 681 25.92 16.29 12.91
CA PRO A 681 24.97 15.62 13.79
C PRO A 681 25.09 16.15 15.24
N VAL A 682 23.98 16.12 15.97
CA VAL A 682 23.92 16.62 17.35
C VAL A 682 24.95 15.91 18.23
N GLY A 683 25.80 16.69 18.91
CA GLY A 683 26.79 16.16 19.84
C GLY A 683 28.13 15.77 19.20
N LYS A 684 28.29 15.91 17.89
CA LYS A 684 29.50 15.47 17.16
C LYS A 684 30.57 16.54 16.95
N GLU A 685 30.37 17.75 17.44
CA GLU A 685 31.32 18.86 17.27
C GLU A 685 32.71 18.52 17.82
N LYS A 686 32.80 18.00 19.05
CA LYS A 686 34.09 17.64 19.68
C LYS A 686 34.85 16.58 18.87
N GLU A 687 34.14 15.58 18.36
CA GLU A 687 34.73 14.52 17.52
C GLU A 687 35.25 15.10 16.20
N PHE A 688 34.46 15.98 15.56
CA PHE A 688 34.83 16.58 14.28
C PHE A 688 35.98 17.60 14.40
N ILE A 689 36.03 18.38 15.48
CA ILE A 689 37.10 19.36 15.72
C ILE A 689 38.45 18.66 15.81
N ASN A 690 38.52 17.51 16.51
CA ASN A 690 39.73 16.70 16.58
C ASN A 690 40.17 16.17 15.21
N ILE A 691 39.25 16.01 14.26
CA ILE A 691 39.56 15.57 12.89
C ILE A 691 40.02 16.76 12.04
N LEU A 692 39.39 17.92 12.20
CA LEU A 692 39.70 19.12 11.41
C LEU A 692 41.05 19.73 11.78
N ASP A 693 41.56 19.46 13.00
CA ASP A 693 42.81 20.00 13.56
C ASP A 693 42.89 21.54 13.47
N SER A 694 41.73 22.21 13.57
CA SER A 694 41.63 23.66 13.49
C SER A 694 41.88 24.29 14.85
N LYS A 695 42.84 25.22 14.93
CA LYS A 695 43.14 25.97 16.15
C LYS A 695 42.11 27.04 16.48
N ASN A 696 41.53 27.69 15.46
CA ASN A 696 40.51 28.72 15.62
C ASN A 696 39.23 28.30 14.92
N PHE A 697 38.10 28.33 15.62
CA PHE A 697 36.79 28.06 15.02
C PHE A 697 35.65 28.63 15.86
N TYR A 698 34.53 28.90 15.19
CA TYR A 698 33.29 29.29 15.84
C TYR A 698 32.40 28.10 16.14
N THR A 699 31.73 28.15 17.28
CA THR A 699 30.61 27.27 17.64
C THR A 699 29.39 28.10 17.99
N ILE A 700 28.20 27.49 17.93
CA ILE A 700 26.95 28.11 18.36
C ILE A 700 26.46 27.40 19.62
N ASN A 701 26.28 28.13 20.71
CA ASN A 701 25.79 27.62 22.00
C ASN A 701 26.61 26.49 22.63
N LYS A 702 27.86 26.30 22.21
CA LYS A 702 28.68 25.17 22.68
C LYS A 702 30.11 25.59 22.98
N PHE A 703 30.53 25.36 24.22
CA PHE A 703 31.93 25.50 24.63
C PHE A 703 32.65 24.19 24.36
N ILE A 704 33.88 24.27 23.85
CA ILE A 704 34.72 23.10 23.59
C ILE A 704 35.82 23.05 24.63
N GLU A 705 35.94 21.90 25.31
CA GLU A 705 36.99 21.66 26.28
C GLU A 705 38.38 21.78 25.63
N ASN A 706 39.37 22.23 26.40
CA ASN A 706 40.75 22.44 25.97
C ASN A 706 40.98 23.56 24.93
N HIS A 707 40.03 24.48 24.77
CA HIS A 707 40.17 25.69 23.97
C HIS A 707 39.79 26.92 24.79
N GLU A 708 40.45 28.05 24.53
CA GLU A 708 40.04 29.32 25.11
C GLU A 708 38.79 29.84 24.38
N ALA A 709 37.67 29.89 25.09
CA ALA A 709 36.38 30.23 24.51
C ALA A 709 35.91 31.63 24.91
N SER A 710 35.58 32.46 23.91
CA SER A 710 35.04 33.81 24.11
C SER A 710 33.69 33.99 23.40
N VAL A 711 32.70 34.51 24.11
CA VAL A 711 31.39 34.82 23.53
C VAL A 711 31.52 36.13 22.73
N LYS A 712 31.38 36.06 21.41
CA LYS A 712 31.49 37.22 20.52
C LYS A 712 30.17 37.98 20.37
N HIS A 713 29.05 37.25 20.36
CA HIS A 713 27.73 37.84 20.26
C HIS A 713 26.70 36.96 20.94
N LYS A 714 25.65 37.57 21.50
CA LYS A 714 24.54 36.87 22.13
C LYS A 714 23.21 37.57 21.83
N PHE A 715 22.22 36.81 21.40
CA PHE A 715 20.86 37.31 21.13
C PHE A 715 19.81 36.25 21.48
N ASN A 716 18.54 36.65 21.55
CA ASN A 716 17.45 35.72 21.81
C ASN A 716 16.66 35.46 20.52
N PHE A 717 16.31 34.20 20.29
CA PHE A 717 15.55 33.76 19.12
C PHE A 717 14.67 32.56 19.48
N ASN A 718 13.40 32.56 19.08
CA ASN A 718 12.46 31.46 19.38
C ASN A 718 12.47 30.99 20.84
N LYS A 719 12.61 31.91 21.79
CA LYS A 719 12.71 31.66 23.25
C LYS A 719 14.00 30.94 23.70
N GLU A 720 14.97 30.78 22.82
CA GLU A 720 16.29 30.27 23.12
C GLU A 720 17.31 31.43 23.09
N SER A 721 18.32 31.35 23.96
CA SER A 721 19.45 32.29 23.93
C SER A 721 20.54 31.70 23.06
N ILE A 722 20.96 32.44 22.04
CA ILE A 722 21.98 32.04 21.08
C ILE A 722 23.24 32.84 21.35
N ALA A 723 24.36 32.14 21.48
CA ALA A 723 25.70 32.67 21.64
C ALA A 723 26.61 32.17 20.52
N LEU A 724 27.26 33.10 19.82
CA LEU A 724 28.39 32.81 18.94
C LEU A 724 29.66 32.79 19.79
N ILE A 725 30.36 31.66 19.79
CA ILE A 725 31.53 31.42 20.64
C ILE A 725 32.73 31.19 19.74
N LEU A 726 33.78 32.01 19.88
CA LEU A 726 35.07 31.77 19.27
C LEU A 726 35.88 30.87 20.21
N ASN A 727 36.42 29.77 19.71
CA ASN A 727 37.30 28.86 20.43
C ASN A 727 38.69 28.94 19.79
N GLN A 728 39.73 29.10 20.62
CA GLN A 728 41.13 29.31 20.20
C GLN A 728 42.10 28.35 20.90
#